data_AF-A0A7N4P658-F1
#
_entry.id   AF-A0A7N4P658-F1
#
_cell.length_a   1.000
_cell.length_b   1.000
_cell.length_c   1.000
_cell.angle_alpha   90.00
_cell.angle_beta   90.00
_cell.angle_gamma   90.00
#
_symmetry.space_group_name_H-M   'P 1'
#
loop_
_entity.id
_entity.type
_entity.pdbx_description
1 polymer ?
#
loop_
_entity_poly.entity_id
_entity_poly.type
_entity_poly.pdbx_seq_one_letter_code
_entity_poly.pdbx_strand_id
1 'polypeptide(L)'
;DKALDGYSKKKYVCKLLFIFLLGHDIDFGHMEAVNLLSSNRYTEKQIGYLFISVLVNSNSELIRLINNAIKNDLASRNPTFMGLALHCIANVGSREMAEAFAGEIPKILVAGDTMDSVKQSAALCLLRLYRTSPDLVPMGDWTSRVVHLLNDQHLGVVTAATSLITTLAQKNPEEFKTSVSLAVSRLSRIVTSASTDLQDYTYYFVPAPWLSVKLLRLLQCYPPPEDPAVRGRLTECLETILNKAQEPPKSKKVQHSNAKNAVLFEAISLIIHHDSEPNLLVRACNQLGQFLQHRETNLRYLALESMCTLASSEFSHEAVKTHIETVINALKTERDVSVRQRAVDLLYAMCDRSNAQQIVAEMLNYLETADYSIREEIVLKVAILAEKYAVDYTWYVDTILNLIRIAGDYVSEEVWYRVIQIVINRDDVQGYAAKTVFEALQAPACHENLVKVGGYILGEFGNLIAGDPRSSPLIQFNLLHSKFHLCSVPTRALLLSTYIKFVNLFPEIKTTIQDVLRSDSQLKNADVELQQRAVEYLRLSTIASTDILATVLEEMPPFPERESSILAKLKKKKGPSTVTDLEETKKERSADMNGGTEPAPVNASAVSTPSPSADLLGLGTGPPPNAAPAPASSGSLLVDVFSEPASAVTQLAPGSQENFARFVCKNNGVLFENQLLQIGLKSEFRQNLGRMFIFYGNKTSTQFLTFTPTLICSDELQSNLNLQTKPVDPTVDGGAQVQQVVNIECISDFTEAPVLNIQFRYGGTFQNVSVKLPITLNKFFQPTEMASQDFFQRWKQLSNPQQEVQNIFKAKHPMDPEITKAKIIGFGSALLEEVDPNPANFVGAGIIHTRTAQIGCLLRLEPNLQAQMYRLTLRTSKETVSQRLCELLSEQF
;
A
#
# COMPACT_ATOMS: atom_id res chain seq x y z
N ASP A 1 24.98 40.61 -17.65
CA ASP A 1 23.62 40.62 -18.22
C ASP A 1 23.55 41.21 -19.62
N LYS A 2 22.73 40.62 -20.50
CA LYS A 2 22.21 41.28 -21.70
C LYS A 2 20.71 41.47 -21.49
N ALA A 3 20.21 42.70 -21.58
CA ALA A 3 18.78 42.97 -21.43
C ALA A 3 17.99 42.28 -22.57
N LEU A 4 17.32 41.18 -22.25
CA LEU A 4 16.47 40.45 -23.19
C LEU A 4 15.09 41.09 -23.28
N ASP A 5 14.67 41.47 -24.48
CA ASP A 5 13.28 41.86 -24.77
C ASP A 5 12.29 40.70 -24.47
N GLY A 6 11.03 41.03 -24.15
CA GLY A 6 9.98 40.08 -23.80
C GLY A 6 9.74 39.00 -24.86
N TYR A 7 9.86 39.35 -26.15
CA TYR A 7 9.79 38.37 -27.24
C TYR A 7 10.97 37.38 -27.20
N SER A 8 12.18 37.89 -26.92
CA SER A 8 13.37 37.04 -26.74
C SER A 8 13.22 36.14 -25.53
N LYS A 9 12.77 36.65 -24.38
CA LYS A 9 12.50 35.88 -23.16
C LYS A 9 11.51 34.73 -23.45
N LYS A 10 10.36 35.02 -24.05
CA LYS A 10 9.39 34.01 -24.50
C LYS A 10 10.02 32.94 -25.40
N LYS A 11 10.86 33.34 -26.36
CA LYS A 11 11.53 32.42 -27.29
C LYS A 11 12.51 31.49 -26.56
N TYR A 12 13.26 31.99 -25.59
CA TYR A 12 14.16 31.15 -24.78
C TYR A 12 13.38 30.23 -23.82
N VAL A 13 12.38 30.74 -23.11
CA VAL A 13 11.51 29.91 -22.22
C VAL A 13 10.80 28.79 -23.00
N CYS A 14 10.37 29.06 -24.24
CA CYS A 14 9.81 28.03 -25.13
C CYS A 14 10.87 26.98 -25.56
N LYS A 15 12.12 27.38 -25.80
CA LYS A 15 13.22 26.41 -26.03
C LYS A 15 13.51 25.55 -24.81
N LEU A 16 13.43 26.12 -23.60
CA LEU A 16 13.58 25.36 -22.36
C LEU A 16 12.46 24.32 -22.23
N LEU A 17 11.18 24.71 -22.41
CA LEU A 17 10.07 23.74 -22.48
C LEU A 17 10.31 22.62 -23.51
N PHE A 18 10.87 22.94 -24.68
CA PHE A 18 11.19 21.92 -25.68
C PHE A 18 12.33 20.98 -25.25
N ILE A 19 13.38 21.50 -24.60
CA ILE A 19 14.49 20.70 -24.03
C ILE A 19 13.98 19.79 -22.92
N PHE A 20 13.06 20.27 -22.06
CA PHE A 20 12.41 19.46 -21.04
C PHE A 20 11.54 18.34 -21.64
N LEU A 21 10.79 18.63 -22.71
CA LEU A 21 10.01 17.62 -23.45
C LEU A 21 10.89 16.55 -24.14
N LEU A 22 12.18 16.80 -24.33
CA LEU A 22 13.16 15.79 -24.78
C LEU A 22 13.71 14.93 -23.63
N GLY A 23 13.32 15.18 -22.38
CA GLY A 23 13.77 14.44 -21.20
C GLY A 23 15.05 14.95 -20.57
N HIS A 24 15.40 16.24 -20.78
CA HIS A 24 16.51 16.89 -20.08
C HIS A 24 15.99 17.77 -18.94
N ASP A 25 16.55 17.61 -17.74
CA ASP A 25 16.23 18.47 -16.59
C ASP A 25 16.73 19.91 -16.78
N ILE A 26 16.02 20.88 -16.20
CA ILE A 26 16.29 22.32 -16.39
C ILE A 26 16.08 23.10 -15.08
N ASP A 27 17.17 23.53 -14.47
CA ASP A 27 17.14 24.32 -13.23
C ASP A 27 17.11 25.84 -13.47
N PHE A 28 17.47 26.29 -14.67
CA PHE A 28 17.61 27.71 -15.01
C PHE A 28 16.45 28.28 -15.82
N GLY A 29 16.25 29.61 -15.74
CA GLY A 29 15.21 30.33 -16.48
C GLY A 29 13.86 30.48 -15.75
N HIS A 30 13.69 29.86 -14.59
CA HIS A 30 12.50 29.97 -13.73
C HIS A 30 12.07 31.42 -13.46
N MET A 31 13.00 32.29 -13.05
CA MET A 31 12.73 33.72 -12.83
C MET A 31 12.24 34.45 -14.09
N GLU A 32 12.72 34.07 -15.27
CA GLU A 32 12.29 34.70 -16.52
C GLU A 32 10.90 34.23 -16.96
N ALA A 33 10.49 33.00 -16.61
CA ALA A 33 9.11 32.57 -16.77
C ALA A 33 8.15 33.32 -15.81
N VAL A 34 8.56 33.58 -14.56
CA VAL A 34 7.79 34.40 -13.61
C VAL A 34 7.64 35.85 -14.10
N ASN A 35 8.71 36.45 -14.64
CA ASN A 35 8.66 37.79 -15.24
C ASN A 35 7.66 37.89 -16.42
N LEU A 36 7.47 36.82 -17.20
CA LEU A 36 6.49 36.79 -18.29
C LEU A 36 5.04 36.84 -17.79
N LEU A 37 4.74 36.43 -16.55
CA LEU A 37 3.40 36.54 -15.97
C LEU A 37 2.93 37.99 -15.81
N SER A 38 3.85 38.95 -15.68
CA SER A 38 3.53 40.37 -15.56
C SER A 38 3.35 41.08 -16.92
N SER A 39 3.59 40.40 -18.05
CA SER A 39 3.43 41.00 -19.39
C SER A 39 1.96 41.15 -19.79
N ASN A 40 1.58 42.28 -20.38
CA ASN A 40 0.21 42.47 -20.90
C ASN A 40 -0.11 41.65 -22.16
N ARG A 41 0.85 40.88 -22.71
CA ARG A 41 0.66 40.07 -23.93
C ARG A 41 0.26 38.63 -23.59
N TYR A 42 -0.94 38.23 -24.03
CA TYR A 42 -1.47 36.87 -23.85
C TYR A 42 -0.45 35.76 -24.16
N THR A 43 0.22 35.80 -25.32
CA THR A 43 1.14 34.73 -25.73
C THR A 43 2.45 34.69 -24.95
N GLU A 44 2.76 35.73 -24.15
CA GLU A 44 3.89 35.76 -23.23
C GLU A 44 3.46 35.18 -21.87
N LYS A 45 2.33 35.65 -21.31
CA LYS A 45 1.72 35.05 -20.11
C LYS A 45 1.44 33.57 -20.26
N GLN A 46 0.88 33.13 -21.40
CA GLN A 46 0.54 31.73 -21.65
C GLN A 46 1.77 30.81 -21.55
N ILE A 47 2.91 31.24 -22.10
CA ILE A 47 4.16 30.47 -22.04
C ILE A 47 4.77 30.50 -20.62
N GLY A 48 4.67 31.64 -19.91
CA GLY A 48 5.07 31.73 -18.51
C GLY A 48 4.24 30.79 -17.60
N TYR A 49 2.91 30.86 -17.69
CA TYR A 49 2.01 29.98 -16.94
C TYR A 49 2.20 28.50 -17.30
N LEU A 50 2.42 28.17 -18.58
CA LEU A 50 2.69 26.78 -19.00
C LEU A 50 4.01 26.28 -18.39
N PHE A 51 5.10 27.05 -18.51
CA PHE A 51 6.40 26.73 -17.90
C PHE A 51 6.25 26.48 -16.40
N ILE A 52 5.57 27.39 -15.70
CA ILE A 52 5.35 27.30 -14.26
C ILE A 52 4.52 26.07 -13.89
N SER A 53 3.45 25.76 -14.64
CA SER A 53 2.60 24.59 -14.37
C SER A 53 3.28 23.23 -14.62
N VAL A 54 4.44 23.20 -15.30
CA VAL A 54 5.18 21.98 -15.63
C VAL A 54 6.46 21.83 -14.79
N LEU A 55 7.18 22.94 -14.53
CA LEU A 55 8.53 22.91 -13.94
C LEU A 55 8.60 23.42 -12.48
N VAL A 56 7.61 24.17 -11.99
CA VAL A 56 7.68 24.71 -10.61
C VAL A 56 7.21 23.68 -9.59
N ASN A 57 8.19 23.06 -8.92
CA ASN A 57 7.97 22.24 -7.73
C ASN A 57 7.33 23.05 -6.60
N SER A 58 6.45 22.41 -5.83
CA SER A 58 5.63 23.00 -4.75
C SER A 58 6.39 23.58 -3.55
N ASN A 59 7.73 23.60 -3.58
CA ASN A 59 8.62 24.09 -2.52
C ASN A 59 9.55 25.23 -3.00
N SER A 60 9.25 25.86 -4.14
CA SER A 60 10.03 26.97 -4.68
C SER A 60 9.64 28.31 -4.03
N GLU A 61 10.62 29.10 -3.60
CA GLU A 61 10.40 30.47 -3.10
C GLU A 61 9.62 31.38 -4.08
N LEU A 62 9.63 31.02 -5.36
CA LEU A 62 8.91 31.71 -6.43
C LEU A 62 7.38 31.60 -6.32
N ILE A 63 6.85 30.61 -5.58
CA ILE A 63 5.41 30.38 -5.42
C ILE A 63 4.71 31.63 -4.87
N ARG A 64 5.35 32.37 -3.95
CA ARG A 64 4.79 33.63 -3.43
C ARG A 64 4.67 34.71 -4.50
N LEU A 65 5.63 34.81 -5.43
CA LEU A 65 5.57 35.74 -6.57
C LEU A 65 4.49 35.31 -7.58
N ILE A 66 4.39 34.00 -7.83
CA ILE A 66 3.38 33.40 -8.70
C ILE A 66 1.97 33.64 -8.14
N ASN A 67 1.76 33.44 -6.83
CA ASN A 67 0.48 33.71 -6.16
C ASN A 67 0.08 35.20 -6.28
N ASN A 68 1.03 36.13 -6.13
CA ASN A 68 0.76 37.56 -6.35
C ASN A 68 0.37 37.86 -7.81
N ALA A 69 1.03 37.24 -8.79
CA ALA A 69 0.69 37.40 -10.21
C ALA A 69 -0.70 36.81 -10.53
N ILE A 70 -1.00 35.61 -10.03
CA ILE A 70 -2.30 34.94 -10.13
C ILE A 70 -3.40 35.82 -9.52
N LYS A 71 -3.19 36.39 -8.33
CA LYS A 71 -4.17 37.26 -7.67
C LYS A 71 -4.48 38.52 -8.49
N ASN A 72 -3.47 39.13 -9.09
CA ASN A 72 -3.65 40.26 -10.00
C ASN A 72 -4.43 39.87 -11.27
N ASP A 73 -4.21 38.67 -11.83
CA ASP A 73 -4.94 38.18 -12.99
C ASP A 73 -6.38 37.76 -12.69
N LEU A 74 -6.66 37.19 -11.50
CA LEU A 74 -8.01 36.92 -11.01
C LEU A 74 -8.81 38.20 -10.71
N ALA A 75 -8.13 39.26 -10.25
CA ALA A 75 -8.74 40.58 -10.09
C ALA A 75 -8.91 41.36 -11.42
N SER A 76 -8.31 40.87 -12.52
CA SER A 76 -8.44 41.50 -13.83
C SER A 76 -9.80 41.18 -14.48
N ARG A 77 -10.34 42.11 -15.26
CA ARG A 77 -11.58 41.89 -16.04
C ARG A 77 -11.37 41.05 -17.32
N ASN A 78 -10.18 40.48 -17.53
CA ASN A 78 -9.84 39.75 -18.75
C ASN A 78 -10.11 38.25 -18.56
N PRO A 79 -11.18 37.67 -19.15
CA PRO A 79 -11.56 36.28 -18.88
C PRO A 79 -10.48 35.27 -19.32
N THR A 80 -9.66 35.62 -20.31
CA THR A 80 -8.51 34.81 -20.75
C THR A 80 -7.38 34.76 -19.72
N PHE A 81 -7.13 35.84 -18.98
CA PHE A 81 -6.11 35.87 -17.93
C PHE A 81 -6.62 35.20 -16.65
N MET A 82 -7.88 35.45 -16.27
CA MET A 82 -8.55 34.69 -15.21
C MET A 82 -8.52 33.18 -15.49
N GLY A 83 -8.81 32.76 -16.72
CA GLY A 83 -8.76 31.35 -17.13
C GLY A 83 -7.36 30.74 -17.03
N LEU A 84 -6.31 31.44 -17.49
CA LEU A 84 -4.92 31.00 -17.34
C LEU A 84 -4.52 30.86 -15.86
N ALA A 85 -4.89 31.84 -15.03
CA ALA A 85 -4.63 31.82 -13.58
C ALA A 85 -5.34 30.63 -12.90
N LEU A 86 -6.62 30.40 -13.19
CA LEU A 86 -7.39 29.25 -12.66
C LEU A 86 -6.80 27.90 -13.11
N HIS A 87 -6.35 27.77 -14.36
CA HIS A 87 -5.67 26.56 -14.83
C HIS A 87 -4.31 26.35 -14.13
N CYS A 88 -3.56 27.42 -13.88
CA CYS A 88 -2.31 27.33 -13.12
C CYS A 88 -2.56 26.84 -11.68
N ILE A 89 -3.56 27.39 -10.99
CA ILE A 89 -3.94 26.96 -9.63
C ILE A 89 -4.35 25.48 -9.63
N ALA A 90 -5.17 25.03 -10.59
CA ALA A 90 -5.62 23.64 -10.68
C ALA A 90 -4.46 22.65 -10.98
N ASN A 91 -3.53 23.03 -11.85
CA ASN A 91 -2.41 22.17 -12.23
C ASN A 91 -1.38 22.05 -11.11
N VAL A 92 -0.95 23.18 -10.53
CA VAL A 92 0.06 23.22 -9.46
C VAL A 92 -0.52 22.69 -8.14
N GLY A 93 -1.71 23.15 -7.76
CA GLY A 93 -2.48 22.61 -6.63
C GLY A 93 -1.73 22.54 -5.30
N SER A 94 -0.88 23.52 -4.98
CA SER A 94 -0.16 23.55 -3.70
C SER A 94 -1.09 23.91 -2.53
N ARG A 95 -0.71 23.51 -1.30
CA ARG A 95 -1.46 23.86 -0.09
C ARG A 95 -1.52 25.39 0.10
N GLU A 96 -0.43 26.10 -0.13
CA GLU A 96 -0.38 27.57 -0.05
C GLU A 96 -1.34 28.24 -1.05
N MET A 97 -1.48 27.70 -2.27
CA MET A 97 -2.46 28.18 -3.24
C MET A 97 -3.90 27.91 -2.77
N ALA A 98 -4.16 26.76 -2.13
CA ALA A 98 -5.46 26.49 -1.53
C ALA A 98 -5.78 27.49 -0.41
N GLU A 99 -4.85 27.72 0.52
CA GLU A 99 -4.99 28.68 1.63
C GLU A 99 -5.20 30.12 1.11
N ALA A 100 -4.54 30.51 0.02
CA ALA A 100 -4.69 31.83 -0.59
C ALA A 100 -5.99 32.04 -1.38
N PHE A 101 -6.47 31.03 -2.12
CA PHE A 101 -7.53 31.20 -3.13
C PHE A 101 -8.86 30.48 -2.84
N ALA A 102 -8.93 29.59 -1.85
CA ALA A 102 -10.17 28.83 -1.54
C ALA A 102 -11.37 29.74 -1.19
N GLY A 103 -11.13 30.94 -0.62
CA GLY A 103 -12.17 31.92 -0.33
C GLY A 103 -12.50 32.90 -1.47
N GLU A 104 -11.71 32.93 -2.55
CA GLU A 104 -11.89 33.83 -3.70
C GLU A 104 -12.54 33.12 -4.89
N ILE A 105 -12.12 31.88 -5.20
CA ILE A 105 -12.63 31.12 -6.36
C ILE A 105 -14.15 30.85 -6.30
N PRO A 106 -14.77 30.47 -5.16
CA PRO A 106 -16.22 30.31 -5.09
C PRO A 106 -16.98 31.61 -5.39
N LYS A 107 -16.42 32.77 -5.03
CA LYS A 107 -17.03 34.08 -5.33
C LYS A 107 -17.01 34.37 -6.82
N ILE A 108 -15.91 34.06 -7.50
CA ILE A 108 -15.79 34.16 -8.97
C ILE A 108 -16.79 33.20 -9.64
N LEU A 109 -16.94 31.98 -9.13
CA LEU A 109 -17.87 30.98 -9.69
C LEU A 109 -19.35 31.42 -9.62
N VAL A 110 -19.77 32.11 -8.56
CA VAL A 110 -21.15 32.57 -8.38
C VAL A 110 -21.40 34.03 -8.78
N ALA A 111 -20.40 34.69 -9.38
CA ALA A 111 -20.52 36.06 -9.86
C ALA A 111 -21.19 36.10 -11.24
N GLY A 112 -22.35 36.77 -11.32
CA GLY A 112 -23.22 36.77 -12.50
C GLY A 112 -22.67 37.51 -13.71
N ASP A 113 -21.69 38.39 -13.52
CA ASP A 113 -20.98 39.14 -14.56
C ASP A 113 -19.80 38.36 -15.19
N THR A 114 -19.46 37.19 -14.64
CA THR A 114 -18.37 36.36 -15.18
C THR A 114 -18.80 35.59 -16.43
N MET A 115 -17.87 35.46 -17.38
CA MET A 115 -18.08 34.69 -18.61
C MET A 115 -18.14 33.18 -18.32
N ASP A 116 -18.98 32.45 -19.06
CA ASP A 116 -19.26 31.03 -18.80
C ASP A 116 -18.03 30.12 -18.90
N SER A 117 -17.04 30.50 -19.71
CA SER A 117 -15.73 29.84 -19.78
C SER A 117 -14.94 29.95 -18.46
N VAL A 118 -15.03 31.09 -17.78
CA VAL A 118 -14.38 31.31 -16.46
C VAL A 118 -15.10 30.50 -15.38
N LYS A 119 -16.44 30.44 -15.38
CA LYS A 119 -17.23 29.61 -14.46
C LYS A 119 -16.85 28.13 -14.55
N GLN A 120 -16.66 27.61 -15.77
CA GLN A 120 -16.20 26.23 -16.02
C GLN A 120 -14.84 25.96 -15.37
N SER A 121 -13.84 26.79 -15.66
CA SER A 121 -12.50 26.67 -15.07
C SER A 121 -12.52 26.86 -13.55
N ALA A 122 -13.35 27.76 -13.03
CA ALA A 122 -13.46 28.04 -11.60
C ALA A 122 -14.05 26.85 -10.82
N ALA A 123 -15.12 26.22 -11.32
CA ALA A 123 -15.71 25.04 -10.70
C ALA A 123 -14.75 23.84 -10.67
N LEU A 124 -14.02 23.59 -11.76
CA LEU A 124 -13.03 22.53 -11.82
C LEU A 124 -11.77 22.83 -10.98
N CYS A 125 -11.36 24.09 -10.90
CA CYS A 125 -10.28 24.54 -10.02
C CYS A 125 -10.65 24.36 -8.54
N LEU A 126 -11.85 24.77 -8.15
CA LEU A 126 -12.38 24.57 -6.79
C LEU A 126 -12.47 23.08 -6.44
N LEU A 127 -12.95 22.24 -7.36
CA LEU A 127 -12.97 20.78 -7.22
C LEU A 127 -11.57 20.20 -6.99
N ARG A 128 -10.57 20.71 -7.71
CA ARG A 128 -9.17 20.27 -7.59
C ARG A 128 -8.57 20.68 -6.24
N LEU A 129 -8.78 21.92 -5.80
CA LEU A 129 -8.37 22.39 -4.47
C LEU A 129 -9.05 21.59 -3.34
N TYR A 130 -10.35 21.29 -3.47
CA TYR A 130 -11.07 20.45 -2.53
C TYR A 130 -10.48 19.03 -2.42
N ARG A 131 -10.02 18.45 -3.55
CA ARG A 131 -9.36 17.13 -3.55
C ARG A 131 -7.95 17.15 -2.95
N THR A 132 -7.21 18.25 -3.10
CA THR A 132 -5.88 18.41 -2.47
C THR A 132 -6.00 18.63 -0.96
N SER A 133 -6.92 19.49 -0.54
CA SER A 133 -7.03 19.95 0.84
C SER A 133 -8.50 20.24 1.18
N PRO A 134 -9.28 19.20 1.55
CA PRO A 134 -10.71 19.35 1.85
C PRO A 134 -10.98 20.35 2.98
N ASP A 135 -10.11 20.37 3.99
CA ASP A 135 -10.24 21.15 5.23
C ASP A 135 -10.23 22.68 5.01
N LEU A 136 -9.73 23.14 3.85
CA LEU A 136 -9.52 24.54 3.53
C LEU A 136 -10.64 25.16 2.67
N VAL A 137 -11.61 24.36 2.22
CA VAL A 137 -12.73 24.84 1.39
C VAL A 137 -13.99 24.95 2.26
N PRO A 138 -14.30 26.15 2.80
CA PRO A 138 -15.47 26.32 3.64
C PRO A 138 -16.76 26.20 2.83
N MET A 139 -17.70 25.36 3.30
CA MET A 139 -19.09 25.42 2.86
C MET A 139 -19.70 26.76 3.31
N GLY A 140 -20.61 27.32 2.52
CA GLY A 140 -21.20 28.62 2.80
C GLY A 140 -22.25 29.03 1.78
N ASP A 141 -22.69 30.29 1.83
CA ASP A 141 -23.86 30.83 1.10
C ASP A 141 -23.85 30.63 -0.43
N TRP A 142 -22.69 30.27 -0.99
CA TRP A 142 -22.50 29.96 -2.40
C TRP A 142 -23.05 28.59 -2.82
N THR A 143 -23.29 27.64 -1.90
CA THR A 143 -23.82 26.29 -2.22
C THR A 143 -25.13 26.35 -3.01
N SER A 144 -26.09 27.16 -2.55
CA SER A 144 -27.39 27.34 -3.23
C SER A 144 -27.26 27.85 -4.67
N ARG A 145 -26.30 28.75 -4.91
CA ARG A 145 -26.01 29.31 -6.24
C ARG A 145 -25.30 28.29 -7.13
N VAL A 146 -24.42 27.46 -6.58
CA VAL A 146 -23.77 26.36 -7.31
C VAL A 146 -24.80 25.31 -7.75
N VAL A 147 -25.80 24.99 -6.94
CA VAL A 147 -26.93 24.15 -7.37
C VAL A 147 -27.70 24.81 -8.54
N HIS A 148 -27.91 26.13 -8.48
CA HIS A 148 -28.58 26.87 -9.55
C HIS A 148 -27.81 26.86 -10.88
N LEU A 149 -26.48 26.67 -10.89
CA LEU A 149 -25.70 26.51 -12.12
C LEU A 149 -26.13 25.31 -12.99
N LEU A 150 -26.87 24.34 -12.43
CA LEU A 150 -27.48 23.26 -13.22
C LEU A 150 -28.62 23.75 -14.15
N ASN A 151 -29.16 24.95 -13.90
CA ASN A 151 -30.17 25.60 -14.72
C ASN A 151 -29.60 26.51 -15.83
N ASP A 152 -28.27 26.64 -15.92
CA ASP A 152 -27.60 27.46 -16.94
C ASP A 152 -27.95 26.99 -18.38
N GLN A 153 -27.86 27.89 -19.36
CA GLN A 153 -28.01 27.56 -20.77
C GLN A 153 -26.74 26.90 -21.32
N HIS A 154 -25.56 27.30 -20.84
CA HIS A 154 -24.30 26.78 -21.32
C HIS A 154 -23.95 25.44 -20.67
N LEU A 155 -24.16 24.35 -21.40
CA LEU A 155 -23.99 22.97 -20.90
C LEU A 155 -22.57 22.67 -20.38
N GLY A 156 -21.54 23.40 -20.80
CA GLY A 156 -20.21 23.33 -20.18
C GLY A 156 -20.20 23.75 -18.72
N VAL A 157 -20.94 24.81 -18.34
CA VAL A 157 -21.06 25.26 -16.94
C VAL A 157 -21.75 24.19 -16.10
N VAL A 158 -22.85 23.62 -16.63
CA VAL A 158 -23.55 22.47 -16.02
C VAL A 158 -22.60 21.30 -15.84
N THR A 159 -21.79 20.95 -16.85
CA THR A 159 -20.81 19.85 -16.81
C THR A 159 -19.78 20.01 -15.69
N ALA A 160 -19.27 21.24 -15.50
CA ALA A 160 -18.31 21.57 -14.44
C ALA A 160 -18.98 21.60 -13.06
N ALA A 161 -20.16 22.21 -12.95
CA ALA A 161 -20.96 22.26 -11.72
C ALA A 161 -21.36 20.86 -11.25
N THR A 162 -21.89 20.00 -12.12
CA THR A 162 -22.19 18.60 -11.80
C THR A 162 -20.95 17.90 -11.25
N SER A 163 -19.78 18.07 -11.87
CA SER A 163 -18.53 17.42 -11.41
C SER A 163 -18.09 17.87 -10.01
N LEU A 164 -18.31 19.14 -9.68
CA LEU A 164 -18.09 19.70 -8.34
C LEU A 164 -19.11 19.12 -7.35
N ILE A 165 -20.41 19.23 -7.66
CA ILE A 165 -21.51 18.75 -6.81
C ILE A 165 -21.37 17.25 -6.52
N THR A 166 -21.09 16.40 -7.50
CA THR A 166 -20.88 14.94 -7.29
C THR A 166 -19.80 14.66 -6.23
N THR A 167 -18.75 15.48 -6.17
CA THR A 167 -17.64 15.28 -5.21
C THR A 167 -17.95 15.89 -3.83
N LEU A 168 -18.75 16.96 -3.77
CA LEU A 168 -19.19 17.57 -2.50
C LEU A 168 -20.33 16.79 -1.82
N ALA A 169 -21.27 16.26 -2.62
CA ALA A 169 -22.40 15.47 -2.16
C ALA A 169 -21.99 14.19 -1.42
N GLN A 170 -20.82 13.62 -1.74
CA GLN A 170 -20.26 12.46 -1.02
C GLN A 170 -19.95 12.73 0.46
N LYS A 171 -19.75 13.99 0.87
CA LYS A 171 -19.61 14.35 2.29
C LYS A 171 -20.83 15.07 2.86
N ASN A 172 -21.48 15.91 2.05
CA ASN A 172 -22.60 16.74 2.47
C ASN A 172 -23.83 16.50 1.57
N PRO A 173 -24.57 15.37 1.70
CA PRO A 173 -25.69 15.07 0.80
C PRO A 173 -26.83 16.09 0.90
N GLU A 174 -27.18 16.54 2.11
CA GLU A 174 -28.35 17.39 2.37
C GLU A 174 -28.28 18.75 1.68
N GLU A 175 -27.12 19.43 1.72
CA GLU A 175 -26.96 20.76 1.09
C GLU A 175 -27.24 20.76 -0.42
N PHE A 176 -26.96 19.64 -1.09
CA PHE A 176 -27.13 19.47 -2.53
C PHE A 176 -28.37 18.62 -2.88
N LYS A 177 -29.25 18.25 -1.93
CA LYS A 177 -30.46 17.43 -2.18
C LYS A 177 -31.38 18.03 -3.26
N THR A 178 -31.47 19.35 -3.34
CA THR A 178 -32.23 20.07 -4.39
C THR A 178 -31.64 19.92 -5.79
N SER A 179 -30.35 19.61 -5.92
CA SER A 179 -29.68 19.37 -7.21
C SER A 179 -30.21 18.13 -7.93
N VAL A 180 -30.71 17.13 -7.20
CA VAL A 180 -31.26 15.87 -7.76
C VAL A 180 -32.47 16.16 -8.67
N SER A 181 -33.42 16.98 -8.21
CA SER A 181 -34.61 17.34 -8.99
C SER A 181 -34.24 18.14 -10.26
N LEU A 182 -33.27 19.06 -10.15
CA LEU A 182 -32.75 19.80 -11.30
C LEU A 182 -31.98 18.89 -12.27
N ALA A 183 -31.20 17.93 -11.77
CA ALA A 183 -30.44 16.97 -12.56
C ALA A 183 -31.38 16.03 -13.34
N VAL A 184 -32.44 15.51 -12.71
CA VAL A 184 -33.48 14.71 -13.39
C VAL A 184 -34.20 15.54 -14.46
N SER A 185 -34.60 16.78 -14.16
CA SER A 185 -35.24 17.68 -15.13
C SER A 185 -34.30 18.10 -16.28
N ARG A 186 -32.99 18.16 -16.03
CA ARG A 186 -31.98 18.43 -17.08
C ARG A 186 -31.75 17.19 -17.93
N LEU A 187 -31.63 16.02 -17.32
CA LEU A 187 -31.48 14.74 -18.01
C LEU A 187 -32.69 14.47 -18.91
N SER A 188 -33.92 14.68 -18.42
CA SER A 188 -35.15 14.49 -19.21
C SER A 188 -35.16 15.36 -20.46
N ARG A 189 -34.76 16.62 -20.36
CA ARG A 189 -34.60 17.52 -21.52
C ARG A 189 -33.54 16.99 -22.51
N ILE A 190 -32.38 16.54 -22.02
CA ILE A 190 -31.31 16.03 -22.89
C ILE A 190 -31.74 14.74 -23.61
N VAL A 191 -32.42 13.80 -22.93
CA VAL A 191 -32.84 12.54 -23.54
C VAL A 191 -34.07 12.67 -24.43
N THR A 192 -34.92 13.69 -24.25
CA THR A 192 -36.08 13.97 -25.13
C THR A 192 -35.76 14.90 -26.29
N SER A 193 -34.71 15.74 -26.20
CA SER A 193 -34.28 16.66 -27.27
C SER A 193 -34.04 15.98 -28.62
N ALA A 194 -34.40 16.70 -29.68
CA ALA A 194 -34.07 16.34 -31.04
C ALA A 194 -32.60 16.65 -31.35
N SER A 195 -32.07 16.07 -32.43
CA SER A 195 -30.70 16.34 -32.89
C SER A 195 -30.45 17.79 -33.32
N THR A 196 -31.51 18.58 -33.49
CA THR A 196 -31.48 19.99 -33.92
C THR A 196 -31.20 20.95 -32.76
N ASP A 197 -31.54 20.57 -31.52
CA ASP A 197 -31.58 21.48 -30.36
C ASP A 197 -30.20 21.72 -29.72
N LEU A 198 -29.24 20.82 -29.98
CA LEU A 198 -27.94 20.76 -29.30
C LEU A 198 -26.77 20.69 -30.30
N GLN A 199 -26.73 21.62 -31.27
CA GLN A 199 -25.82 21.55 -32.42
C GLN A 199 -24.32 21.47 -32.04
N ASP A 200 -23.89 22.25 -31.03
CA ASP A 200 -22.49 22.25 -30.58
C ASP A 200 -22.16 21.17 -29.53
N TYR A 201 -23.18 20.56 -28.92
CA TYR A 201 -23.05 19.59 -27.83
C TYR A 201 -23.49 18.16 -28.20
N THR A 202 -23.93 17.94 -29.44
CA THR A 202 -24.20 16.61 -29.99
C THR A 202 -22.89 15.96 -30.45
N TYR A 203 -22.70 14.70 -30.11
CA TYR A 203 -21.53 13.92 -30.52
C TYR A 203 -21.97 12.70 -31.31
N TYR A 204 -21.72 12.72 -32.63
CA TYR A 204 -22.17 11.71 -33.57
C TYR A 204 -23.66 11.33 -33.39
N PHE A 205 -24.56 12.32 -33.42
CA PHE A 205 -26.02 12.13 -33.22
C PHE A 205 -26.45 11.65 -31.83
N VAL A 206 -25.55 11.62 -30.83
CA VAL A 206 -25.89 11.39 -29.41
C VAL A 206 -25.91 12.74 -28.69
N PRO A 207 -27.02 13.14 -28.05
CA PRO A 207 -27.11 14.42 -27.35
C PRO A 207 -26.28 14.40 -26.05
N ALA A 208 -25.27 15.27 -25.97
CA ALA A 208 -24.46 15.56 -24.79
C ALA A 208 -24.04 14.33 -23.92
N PRO A 209 -23.42 13.28 -24.50
CA PRO A 209 -23.21 12.00 -23.82
C PRO A 209 -22.41 12.12 -22.51
N TRP A 210 -21.35 12.93 -22.48
CA TRP A 210 -20.55 13.15 -21.26
C TRP A 210 -21.32 13.85 -20.14
N LEU A 211 -22.26 14.74 -20.48
CA LEU A 211 -23.12 15.39 -19.49
C LEU A 211 -24.17 14.40 -18.96
N SER A 212 -24.79 13.60 -19.83
CA SER A 212 -25.71 12.53 -19.43
C SER A 212 -25.05 11.55 -18.45
N VAL A 213 -23.84 11.07 -18.76
CA VAL A 213 -23.03 10.22 -17.86
C VAL A 213 -22.77 10.92 -16.53
N LYS A 214 -22.34 12.19 -16.53
CA LYS A 214 -22.09 12.95 -15.29
C LYS A 214 -23.36 13.17 -14.45
N LEU A 215 -24.51 13.38 -15.09
CA LEU A 215 -25.79 13.53 -14.38
C LEU A 215 -26.23 12.19 -13.77
N LEU A 216 -26.13 11.08 -14.51
CA LEU A 216 -26.41 9.74 -13.98
C LEU A 216 -25.50 9.41 -12.79
N ARG A 217 -24.21 9.73 -12.88
CA ARG A 217 -23.25 9.55 -11.79
C ARG A 217 -23.50 10.45 -10.57
N LEU A 218 -24.00 11.68 -10.78
CA LEU A 218 -24.48 12.52 -9.69
C LEU A 218 -25.69 11.89 -8.99
N LEU A 219 -26.65 11.35 -9.76
CA LEU A 219 -27.81 10.64 -9.20
C LEU A 219 -27.42 9.35 -8.46
N GLN A 220 -26.31 8.71 -8.85
CA GLN A 220 -25.76 7.54 -8.14
C GLN A 220 -25.21 7.88 -6.75
N CYS A 221 -24.86 9.14 -6.47
CA CYS A 221 -24.46 9.59 -5.14
C CYS A 221 -25.64 9.82 -4.18
N TYR A 222 -26.88 9.60 -4.63
CA TYR A 222 -28.09 9.81 -3.86
C TYR A 222 -28.99 8.57 -3.84
N PRO A 223 -29.75 8.33 -2.76
CA PRO A 223 -30.88 7.41 -2.78
C PRO A 223 -31.93 7.79 -3.85
N PRO A 224 -32.81 6.85 -4.24
CA PRO A 224 -33.95 7.15 -5.12
C PRO A 224 -34.77 8.35 -4.61
N PRO A 225 -35.20 9.29 -5.49
CA PRO A 225 -35.97 10.46 -5.08
C PRO A 225 -37.24 10.10 -4.30
N GLU A 226 -37.50 10.79 -3.19
CA GLU A 226 -38.70 10.59 -2.34
C GLU A 226 -39.99 11.02 -3.06
N ASP A 227 -39.95 12.13 -3.81
CA ASP A 227 -41.07 12.66 -4.59
C ASP A 227 -41.45 11.72 -5.74
N PRO A 228 -42.69 11.16 -5.76
CA PRO A 228 -43.18 10.32 -6.85
C PRO A 228 -43.11 10.97 -8.24
N ALA A 229 -43.26 12.30 -8.33
CA ALA A 229 -43.23 13.01 -9.62
C ALA A 229 -41.81 13.19 -10.18
N VAL A 230 -40.79 13.18 -9.33
CA VAL A 230 -39.37 13.15 -9.74
C VAL A 230 -38.94 11.71 -10.02
N ARG A 231 -39.37 10.75 -9.20
CA ARG A 231 -39.11 9.32 -9.42
C ARG A 231 -39.68 8.84 -10.75
N GLY A 232 -40.95 9.11 -11.05
CA GLY A 232 -41.58 8.73 -12.31
C GLY A 232 -40.87 9.33 -13.54
N ARG A 233 -40.43 10.59 -13.47
CA ARG A 233 -39.62 11.22 -14.52
C ARG A 233 -38.24 10.57 -14.68
N LEU A 234 -37.59 10.16 -13.58
CA LEU A 234 -36.33 9.41 -13.66
C LEU A 234 -36.54 8.03 -14.30
N THR A 235 -37.59 7.30 -13.92
CA THR A 235 -37.96 6.02 -14.54
C THR A 235 -38.18 6.17 -16.04
N GLU A 236 -38.96 7.16 -16.49
CA GLU A 236 -39.18 7.47 -17.91
C GLU A 236 -37.87 7.81 -18.66
N CYS A 237 -36.95 8.56 -18.02
CA CYS A 237 -35.63 8.83 -18.58
C CYS A 237 -34.80 7.54 -18.75
N LEU A 238 -34.84 6.64 -17.79
CA LEU A 238 -34.12 5.36 -17.86
C LEU A 238 -34.73 4.43 -18.91
N GLU A 239 -36.06 4.34 -18.99
CA GLU A 239 -36.76 3.58 -20.03
C GLU A 239 -36.47 4.12 -21.44
N THR A 240 -36.45 5.44 -21.63
CA THR A 240 -36.11 6.04 -22.93
C THR A 240 -34.64 5.83 -23.30
N ILE A 241 -33.70 5.79 -22.33
CA ILE A 241 -32.30 5.39 -22.58
C ILE A 241 -32.23 3.91 -22.99
N LEU A 242 -32.91 3.01 -22.29
CA LEU A 242 -32.96 1.57 -22.63
C LEU A 242 -33.57 1.33 -24.01
N ASN A 243 -34.67 2.02 -24.36
CA ASN A 243 -35.30 1.92 -25.67
C ASN A 243 -34.35 2.44 -26.78
N LYS A 244 -33.66 3.56 -26.56
CA LYS A 244 -32.63 4.10 -27.48
C LYS A 244 -31.40 3.19 -27.63
N ALA A 245 -31.09 2.36 -26.63
CA ALA A 245 -30.07 1.33 -26.77
C ALA A 245 -30.47 0.23 -27.75
N GLN A 246 -31.74 -0.18 -27.72
CA GLN A 246 -32.33 -1.19 -28.60
C GLN A 246 -32.58 -0.67 -30.03
N GLU A 247 -32.77 0.64 -30.21
CA GLU A 247 -32.85 1.26 -31.55
C GLU A 247 -31.59 0.96 -32.41
N PRO A 248 -31.75 0.63 -33.71
CA PRO A 248 -30.63 0.43 -34.61
C PRO A 248 -29.77 1.71 -34.72
N PRO A 249 -28.44 1.59 -34.78
CA PRO A 249 -27.55 2.75 -34.75
C PRO A 249 -27.74 3.63 -35.98
N LYS A 250 -27.95 4.94 -35.75
CA LYS A 250 -28.13 5.94 -36.81
C LYS A 250 -26.86 6.18 -37.63
N SER A 251 -25.70 5.79 -37.11
CA SER A 251 -24.41 5.82 -37.79
C SER A 251 -23.62 4.55 -37.56
N LYS A 252 -22.94 4.04 -38.61
CA LYS A 252 -22.02 2.89 -38.54
C LYS A 252 -20.66 3.22 -37.89
N LYS A 253 -20.42 4.47 -37.45
CA LYS A 253 -19.17 4.85 -36.79
C LYS A 253 -19.10 4.30 -35.37
N VAL A 254 -17.99 3.64 -35.01
CA VAL A 254 -17.77 3.09 -33.66
C VAL A 254 -17.88 4.16 -32.57
N GLN A 255 -17.53 5.42 -32.87
CA GLN A 255 -17.68 6.55 -31.93
C GLN A 255 -19.15 6.82 -31.56
N HIS A 256 -20.10 6.61 -32.48
CA HIS A 256 -21.54 6.70 -32.20
C HIS A 256 -21.97 5.56 -31.25
N SER A 257 -21.55 4.33 -31.55
CA SER A 257 -21.81 3.15 -30.72
C SER A 257 -21.29 3.36 -29.29
N ASN A 258 -20.03 3.74 -29.14
CA ASN A 258 -19.40 3.95 -27.84
C ASN A 258 -20.06 5.08 -27.04
N ALA A 259 -20.40 6.20 -27.69
CA ALA A 259 -21.09 7.30 -27.01
C ALA A 259 -22.52 6.94 -26.57
N LYS A 260 -23.24 6.14 -27.37
CA LYS A 260 -24.57 5.61 -27.01
C LYS A 260 -24.47 4.63 -25.84
N ASN A 261 -23.52 3.69 -25.92
CA ASN A 261 -23.33 2.63 -24.93
C ASN A 261 -22.77 3.17 -23.62
N ALA A 262 -21.98 4.25 -23.61
CA ALA A 262 -21.50 4.89 -22.38
C ALA A 262 -22.65 5.43 -21.50
N VAL A 263 -23.63 6.11 -22.11
CA VAL A 263 -24.83 6.58 -21.39
C VAL A 263 -25.66 5.41 -20.88
N LEU A 264 -25.74 4.32 -21.66
CA LEU A 264 -26.44 3.10 -21.28
C LEU A 264 -25.77 2.38 -20.10
N PHE A 265 -24.46 2.19 -20.09
CA PHE A 265 -23.75 1.54 -18.99
C PHE A 265 -23.84 2.34 -17.68
N GLU A 266 -23.76 3.68 -17.73
CA GLU A 266 -23.97 4.51 -16.54
C GLU A 266 -25.44 4.45 -16.06
N ALA A 267 -26.41 4.38 -16.97
CA ALA A 267 -27.83 4.23 -16.61
C ALA A 267 -28.11 2.85 -15.99
N ILE A 268 -27.52 1.77 -16.52
CA ILE A 268 -27.57 0.42 -15.94
C ILE A 268 -26.91 0.43 -14.55
N SER A 269 -25.77 1.10 -14.40
CA SER A 269 -25.06 1.22 -13.12
C SER A 269 -25.87 1.98 -12.06
N LEU A 270 -26.65 2.99 -12.47
CA LEU A 270 -27.61 3.68 -11.60
C LEU A 270 -28.79 2.76 -11.20
N ILE A 271 -29.37 2.02 -12.15
CA ILE A 271 -30.46 1.05 -11.90
C ILE A 271 -29.99 -0.02 -10.90
N ILE A 272 -28.79 -0.57 -11.08
CA ILE A 272 -28.19 -1.56 -10.18
C ILE A 272 -27.96 -0.97 -8.78
N HIS A 273 -27.45 0.26 -8.69
CA HIS A 273 -27.15 0.89 -7.40
C HIS A 273 -28.41 1.26 -6.59
N HIS A 274 -29.51 1.61 -7.27
CA HIS A 274 -30.78 1.94 -6.62
C HIS A 274 -31.59 0.72 -6.18
N ASP A 275 -31.46 -0.42 -6.88
CA ASP A 275 -32.09 -1.73 -6.60
C ASP A 275 -33.59 -1.68 -6.26
N SER A 276 -34.30 -0.65 -6.73
CA SER A 276 -35.67 -0.32 -6.30
C SER A 276 -36.77 -0.72 -7.28
N GLU A 277 -36.43 -0.94 -8.56
CA GLU A 277 -37.37 -1.15 -9.66
C GLU A 277 -37.08 -2.47 -10.40
N PRO A 278 -37.69 -3.61 -10.00
CA PRO A 278 -37.39 -4.93 -10.56
C PRO A 278 -37.55 -5.03 -12.09
N ASN A 279 -38.51 -4.30 -12.66
CA ASN A 279 -38.70 -4.27 -14.12
C ASN A 279 -37.48 -3.68 -14.85
N LEU A 280 -36.89 -2.59 -14.32
CA LEU A 280 -35.69 -2.00 -14.90
C LEU A 280 -34.47 -2.92 -14.74
N LEU A 281 -34.33 -3.58 -13.59
CA LEU A 281 -33.25 -4.55 -13.34
C LEU A 281 -33.30 -5.73 -14.31
N VAL A 282 -34.48 -6.31 -14.56
CA VAL A 282 -34.65 -7.41 -15.52
C VAL A 282 -34.36 -6.94 -16.95
N ARG A 283 -34.85 -5.75 -17.36
CA ARG A 283 -34.52 -5.18 -18.68
C ARG A 283 -33.03 -4.88 -18.84
N ALA A 284 -32.36 -4.39 -17.79
CA ALA A 284 -30.92 -4.17 -17.76
C ALA A 284 -30.13 -5.50 -17.86
N CYS A 285 -30.53 -6.53 -17.10
CA CYS A 285 -29.94 -7.88 -17.16
C CYS A 285 -29.96 -8.44 -18.58
N ASN A 286 -31.14 -8.45 -19.21
CA ASN A 286 -31.33 -8.92 -20.58
C ASN A 286 -30.48 -8.12 -21.58
N GLN A 287 -30.31 -6.82 -21.36
CA GLN A 287 -29.47 -5.96 -22.21
C GLN A 287 -27.98 -6.28 -22.05
N LEU A 288 -27.49 -6.51 -20.82
CA LEU A 288 -26.11 -6.93 -20.55
C LEU A 288 -25.82 -8.32 -21.13
N GLY A 289 -26.77 -9.26 -21.03
CA GLY A 289 -26.67 -10.60 -21.63
C GLY A 289 -26.46 -10.55 -23.16
N GLN A 290 -27.13 -9.63 -23.86
CA GLN A 290 -26.88 -9.37 -25.28
C GLN A 290 -25.47 -8.80 -25.54
N PHE A 291 -24.98 -7.90 -24.69
CA PHE A 291 -23.61 -7.35 -24.83
C PHE A 291 -22.52 -8.39 -24.60
N LEU A 292 -22.76 -9.42 -23.78
CA LEU A 292 -21.80 -10.50 -23.56
C LEU A 292 -21.53 -11.32 -24.84
N GLN A 293 -22.47 -11.35 -25.77
CA GLN A 293 -22.32 -11.98 -27.10
C GLN A 293 -21.83 -11.01 -28.19
N HIS A 294 -21.50 -9.76 -27.84
CA HIS A 294 -21.10 -8.74 -28.81
C HIS A 294 -19.70 -8.99 -29.38
N ARG A 295 -19.46 -8.55 -30.63
CA ARG A 295 -18.17 -8.77 -31.32
C ARG A 295 -16.99 -7.97 -30.74
N GLU A 296 -17.28 -6.88 -30.03
CA GLU A 296 -16.25 -6.01 -29.44
C GLU A 296 -15.90 -6.45 -28.02
N THR A 297 -14.64 -6.83 -27.81
CA THR A 297 -14.10 -7.26 -26.51
C THR A 297 -14.30 -6.23 -25.40
N ASN A 298 -14.15 -4.94 -25.69
CA ASN A 298 -14.33 -3.87 -24.70
C ASN A 298 -15.78 -3.78 -24.17
N LEU A 299 -16.78 -4.06 -25.01
CA LEU A 299 -18.18 -4.07 -24.60
C LEU A 299 -18.53 -5.33 -23.79
N ARG A 300 -17.90 -6.47 -24.12
CA ARG A 300 -18.00 -7.70 -23.32
C ARG A 300 -17.36 -7.54 -21.94
N TYR A 301 -16.20 -6.87 -21.84
CA TYR A 301 -15.56 -6.52 -20.57
C TYR A 301 -16.48 -5.70 -19.68
N LEU A 302 -17.05 -4.60 -20.19
CA LEU A 302 -17.96 -3.73 -19.43
C LEU A 302 -19.28 -4.45 -19.05
N ALA A 303 -19.75 -5.35 -19.90
CA ALA A 303 -20.93 -6.17 -19.60
C ALA A 303 -20.67 -7.15 -18.44
N LEU A 304 -19.52 -7.82 -18.41
CA LEU A 304 -19.11 -8.69 -17.30
C LEU A 304 -18.96 -7.89 -16.00
N GLU A 305 -18.34 -6.71 -16.05
CA GLU A 305 -18.14 -5.84 -14.90
C GLU A 305 -19.46 -5.34 -14.30
N SER A 306 -20.38 -4.85 -15.15
CA SER A 306 -21.72 -4.42 -14.71
C SER A 306 -22.59 -5.58 -14.25
N MET A 307 -22.48 -6.76 -14.88
CA MET A 307 -23.23 -7.94 -14.45
C MET A 307 -22.72 -8.48 -13.10
N CYS A 308 -21.45 -8.25 -12.74
CA CYS A 308 -20.90 -8.62 -11.44
C CYS A 308 -21.54 -7.83 -10.29
N THR A 309 -21.85 -6.54 -10.48
CA THR A 309 -22.58 -5.74 -9.49
C THR A 309 -24.08 -6.05 -9.47
N LEU A 310 -24.66 -6.42 -10.62
CA LEU A 310 -26.04 -6.92 -10.70
C LEU A 310 -26.21 -8.27 -9.98
N ALA A 311 -25.21 -9.16 -10.02
CA ALA A 311 -25.27 -10.47 -9.36
C ALA A 311 -25.45 -10.40 -7.83
N SER A 312 -25.07 -9.29 -7.19
CA SER A 312 -25.32 -9.07 -5.74
C SER A 312 -26.73 -8.61 -5.38
N SER A 313 -27.60 -8.29 -6.35
CA SER A 313 -29.02 -7.99 -6.11
C SER A 313 -29.84 -9.28 -6.04
N GLU A 314 -30.67 -9.39 -5.01
CA GLU A 314 -31.50 -10.59 -4.74
C GLU A 314 -32.61 -10.77 -5.79
N PHE A 315 -33.15 -9.68 -6.35
CA PHE A 315 -34.27 -9.72 -7.30
C PHE A 315 -33.86 -10.13 -8.72
N SER A 316 -32.65 -9.77 -9.12
CA SER A 316 -32.14 -10.02 -10.48
C SER A 316 -31.28 -11.28 -10.60
N HIS A 317 -30.97 -11.93 -9.48
CA HIS A 317 -30.05 -13.05 -9.39
C HIS A 317 -30.44 -14.23 -10.32
N GLU A 318 -31.71 -14.62 -10.36
CA GLU A 318 -32.21 -15.67 -11.27
C GLU A 318 -32.10 -15.29 -12.76
N ALA A 319 -32.29 -14.01 -13.10
CA ALA A 319 -32.10 -13.55 -14.48
C ALA A 319 -30.62 -13.63 -14.89
N VAL A 320 -29.69 -13.24 -13.99
CA VAL A 320 -28.24 -13.35 -14.20
C VAL A 320 -27.81 -14.81 -14.37
N LYS A 321 -28.38 -15.75 -13.60
CA LYS A 321 -28.10 -17.20 -13.72
C LYS A 321 -28.38 -17.77 -15.11
N THR A 322 -29.35 -17.24 -15.86
CA THR A 322 -29.63 -17.71 -17.23
C THR A 322 -28.45 -17.55 -18.20
N HIS A 323 -27.46 -16.73 -17.85
CA HIS A 323 -26.27 -16.48 -18.67
C HIS A 323 -25.02 -17.24 -18.22
N ILE A 324 -25.08 -18.12 -17.20
CA ILE A 324 -23.92 -18.90 -16.68
C ILE A 324 -23.14 -19.58 -17.81
N GLU A 325 -23.81 -20.29 -18.71
CA GLU A 325 -23.16 -20.98 -19.84
C GLU A 325 -22.42 -20.02 -20.78
N THR A 326 -22.97 -18.82 -20.98
CA THR A 326 -22.32 -17.78 -21.81
C THR A 326 -21.07 -17.23 -21.13
N VAL A 327 -21.07 -17.09 -19.79
CA VAL A 327 -19.90 -16.65 -19.02
C VAL A 327 -18.82 -17.74 -18.94
N ILE A 328 -19.20 -19.02 -18.79
CA ILE A 328 -18.26 -20.16 -18.88
C ILE A 328 -17.63 -20.22 -20.28
N ASN A 329 -18.43 -20.02 -21.33
CA ASN A 329 -17.90 -19.96 -22.70
C ASN A 329 -16.97 -18.75 -22.92
N ALA A 330 -17.27 -17.59 -22.33
CA ALA A 330 -16.37 -16.44 -22.35
C ALA A 330 -15.03 -16.75 -21.64
N LEU A 331 -15.06 -17.40 -20.47
CA LEU A 331 -13.85 -17.82 -19.76
C LEU A 331 -12.95 -18.72 -20.63
N LYS A 332 -13.54 -19.61 -21.43
CA LYS A 332 -12.82 -20.58 -22.29
C LYS A 332 -12.37 -20.01 -23.64
N THR A 333 -13.11 -19.07 -24.23
CA THR A 333 -12.88 -18.62 -25.62
C THR A 333 -12.21 -17.26 -25.76
N GLU A 334 -12.18 -16.45 -24.69
CA GLU A 334 -11.61 -15.10 -24.73
C GLU A 334 -10.08 -15.14 -24.70
N ARG A 335 -9.45 -14.37 -25.60
CA ARG A 335 -7.99 -14.24 -25.64
C ARG A 335 -7.45 -13.32 -24.54
N ASP A 336 -8.25 -12.34 -24.14
CA ASP A 336 -7.84 -11.30 -23.21
C ASP A 336 -7.86 -11.80 -21.75
N VAL A 337 -6.75 -11.57 -21.03
CA VAL A 337 -6.57 -11.97 -19.61
C VAL A 337 -7.55 -11.24 -18.69
N SER A 338 -7.78 -9.94 -18.92
CA SER A 338 -8.66 -9.12 -18.07
C SER A 338 -10.13 -9.49 -18.23
N VAL A 339 -10.55 -9.86 -19.44
CA VAL A 339 -11.91 -10.38 -19.69
C VAL A 339 -12.11 -11.72 -18.99
N ARG A 340 -11.12 -12.62 -19.06
CA ARG A 340 -11.15 -13.90 -18.32
C ARG A 340 -11.18 -13.67 -16.81
N GLN A 341 -10.42 -12.72 -16.27
CA GLN A 341 -10.52 -12.31 -14.87
C GLN A 341 -11.93 -11.83 -14.49
N ARG A 342 -12.56 -10.98 -15.31
CA ARG A 342 -13.94 -10.52 -15.06
C ARG A 342 -14.98 -11.63 -15.18
N ALA A 343 -14.78 -12.60 -16.07
CA ALA A 343 -15.62 -13.79 -16.12
C ALA A 343 -15.50 -14.64 -14.84
N VAL A 344 -14.30 -14.79 -14.27
CA VAL A 344 -14.10 -15.46 -12.97
C VAL A 344 -14.72 -14.66 -11.80
N ASP A 345 -14.58 -13.33 -11.79
CA ASP A 345 -15.25 -12.46 -10.80
C ASP A 345 -16.78 -12.65 -10.85
N LEU A 346 -17.35 -12.63 -12.05
CA LEU A 346 -18.79 -12.80 -12.26
C LEU A 346 -19.25 -14.21 -11.87
N LEU A 347 -18.52 -15.26 -12.26
CA LEU A 347 -18.81 -16.65 -11.86
C LEU A 347 -18.76 -16.83 -10.34
N TYR A 348 -17.84 -16.16 -9.66
CA TYR A 348 -17.78 -16.15 -8.19
C TYR A 348 -18.98 -15.42 -7.57
N ALA A 349 -19.42 -14.30 -8.16
CA ALA A 349 -20.56 -13.51 -7.66
C ALA A 349 -21.94 -14.16 -7.90
N MET A 350 -22.13 -14.89 -9.00
CA MET A 350 -23.35 -15.66 -9.30
C MET A 350 -23.37 -17.07 -8.69
N CYS A 351 -22.34 -17.42 -7.91
CA CYS A 351 -22.23 -18.74 -7.31
C CYS A 351 -23.12 -18.84 -6.07
N ASP A 352 -23.93 -19.88 -6.05
CA ASP A 352 -25.00 -20.17 -5.11
C ASP A 352 -24.96 -21.67 -4.74
N ARG A 353 -25.68 -22.05 -3.69
CA ARG A 353 -25.72 -23.45 -3.21
C ARG A 353 -26.24 -24.46 -4.27
N SER A 354 -26.99 -24.02 -5.27
CA SER A 354 -27.52 -24.88 -6.34
C SER A 354 -26.56 -25.11 -7.52
N ASN A 355 -25.62 -24.19 -7.77
CA ASN A 355 -24.73 -24.23 -8.95
C ASN A 355 -23.23 -24.35 -8.59
N ALA A 356 -22.87 -24.29 -7.31
CA ALA A 356 -21.49 -24.30 -6.84
C ALA A 356 -20.64 -25.46 -7.38
N GLN A 357 -21.18 -26.68 -7.41
CA GLN A 357 -20.44 -27.85 -7.93
C GLN A 357 -20.06 -27.71 -9.42
N GLN A 358 -20.98 -27.19 -10.24
CA GLN A 358 -20.74 -26.94 -11.66
C GLN A 358 -19.71 -25.82 -11.87
N ILE A 359 -19.85 -24.70 -11.14
CA ILE A 359 -18.95 -23.55 -11.26
C ILE A 359 -17.53 -23.91 -10.80
N VAL A 360 -17.39 -24.61 -9.67
CA VAL A 360 -16.09 -25.08 -9.15
C VAL A 360 -15.43 -26.05 -10.12
N ALA A 361 -16.16 -27.02 -10.68
CA ALA A 361 -15.62 -27.95 -11.67
C ALA A 361 -15.09 -27.22 -12.92
N GLU A 362 -15.82 -26.22 -13.42
CA GLU A 362 -15.38 -25.44 -14.59
C GLU A 362 -14.23 -24.48 -14.27
N MET A 363 -14.16 -23.93 -13.06
CA MET A 363 -12.99 -23.16 -12.61
C MET A 363 -11.74 -24.06 -12.51
N LEU A 364 -11.87 -25.30 -12.02
CA LEU A 364 -10.76 -26.27 -11.96
C LEU A 364 -10.30 -26.71 -13.35
N ASN A 365 -11.22 -27.04 -14.27
CA ASN A 365 -10.91 -27.37 -15.66
C ASN A 365 -10.15 -26.23 -16.36
N TYR A 366 -10.56 -24.98 -16.13
CA TYR A 366 -9.86 -23.81 -16.65
C TYR A 366 -8.48 -23.62 -15.99
N LEU A 367 -8.34 -23.91 -14.70
CA LEU A 367 -7.10 -23.72 -13.93
C LEU A 367 -5.90 -24.47 -14.52
N GLU A 368 -6.11 -25.66 -15.10
CA GLU A 368 -5.08 -26.46 -15.78
C GLU A 368 -4.44 -25.73 -16.97
N THR A 369 -5.22 -24.87 -17.66
CA THR A 369 -4.76 -24.11 -18.84
C THR A 369 -4.58 -22.61 -18.57
N ALA A 370 -4.91 -22.15 -17.36
CA ALA A 370 -4.89 -20.74 -17.00
C ALA A 370 -3.47 -20.16 -16.86
N ASP A 371 -3.32 -18.90 -17.28
CA ASP A 371 -2.10 -18.12 -17.11
C ASP A 371 -1.67 -18.00 -15.64
N TYR A 372 -0.36 -18.07 -15.39
CA TYR A 372 0.23 -18.06 -14.05
C TYR A 372 -0.18 -16.85 -13.19
N SER A 373 -0.39 -15.68 -13.80
CA SER A 373 -0.78 -14.45 -13.10
C SER A 373 -2.21 -14.47 -12.54
N ILE A 374 -3.11 -15.26 -13.12
CA ILE A 374 -4.53 -15.36 -12.69
C ILE A 374 -4.72 -16.52 -11.71
N ARG A 375 -3.87 -17.56 -11.81
CA ARG A 375 -4.02 -18.85 -11.13
C ARG A 375 -4.24 -18.72 -9.61
N GLU A 376 -3.45 -17.89 -8.94
CA GLU A 376 -3.56 -17.67 -7.48
C GLU A 376 -4.90 -17.05 -7.06
N GLU A 377 -5.50 -16.19 -7.88
CA GLU A 377 -6.81 -15.60 -7.57
C GLU A 377 -7.95 -16.60 -7.77
N ILE A 378 -7.88 -17.44 -8.82
CA ILE A 378 -8.84 -18.52 -9.04
C ILE A 378 -8.74 -19.54 -7.91
N VAL A 379 -7.52 -19.91 -7.49
CA VAL A 379 -7.28 -20.82 -6.35
C VAL A 379 -7.97 -20.32 -5.07
N LEU A 380 -7.78 -19.04 -4.73
CA LEU A 380 -8.44 -18.45 -3.56
C LEU A 380 -9.97 -18.45 -3.69
N LYS A 381 -10.52 -18.09 -4.86
CA LYS A 381 -11.98 -18.10 -5.11
C LYS A 381 -12.56 -19.51 -5.02
N VAL A 382 -11.92 -20.51 -5.65
CA VAL A 382 -12.36 -21.91 -5.60
C VAL A 382 -12.36 -22.42 -4.17
N ALA A 383 -11.32 -22.14 -3.38
CA ALA A 383 -11.28 -22.53 -1.96
C ALA A 383 -12.42 -21.89 -1.14
N ILE A 384 -12.72 -20.61 -1.37
CA ILE A 384 -13.83 -19.90 -0.70
C ILE A 384 -15.19 -20.47 -1.12
N LEU A 385 -15.43 -20.73 -2.41
CA LEU A 385 -16.70 -21.28 -2.90
C LEU A 385 -16.92 -22.70 -2.37
N ALA A 386 -15.86 -23.52 -2.34
CA ALA A 386 -15.89 -24.85 -1.76
C ALA A 386 -16.24 -24.81 -0.27
N GLU A 387 -15.59 -23.94 0.53
CA GLU A 387 -15.88 -23.78 1.96
C GLU A 387 -17.32 -23.28 2.20
N LYS A 388 -17.76 -22.25 1.46
CA LYS A 388 -19.03 -21.57 1.69
C LYS A 388 -20.26 -22.40 1.31
N TYR A 389 -20.16 -23.22 0.26
CA TYR A 389 -21.32 -23.92 -0.31
C TYR A 389 -21.25 -25.45 -0.19
N ALA A 390 -20.24 -26.02 0.47
CA ALA A 390 -20.22 -27.44 0.81
C ALA A 390 -21.41 -27.83 1.70
N VAL A 391 -22.21 -28.77 1.19
CA VAL A 391 -23.21 -29.51 1.99
C VAL A 391 -22.63 -30.83 2.48
N ASP A 392 -21.87 -31.46 1.60
CA ASP A 392 -21.10 -32.68 1.84
C ASP A 392 -19.61 -32.29 1.84
N TYR A 393 -18.91 -32.62 2.93
CA TYR A 393 -17.49 -32.28 3.10
C TYR A 393 -16.56 -33.27 2.39
N THR A 394 -17.04 -34.42 1.90
CA THR A 394 -16.25 -35.29 1.01
C THR A 394 -15.91 -34.57 -0.29
N TRP A 395 -16.92 -33.91 -0.89
CA TRP A 395 -16.74 -33.04 -2.06
C TRP A 395 -15.80 -31.85 -1.80
N TYR A 396 -15.83 -31.28 -0.59
CA TYR A 396 -14.87 -30.23 -0.20
C TYR A 396 -13.43 -30.75 -0.20
N VAL A 397 -13.18 -31.91 0.43
CA VAL A 397 -11.86 -32.54 0.47
C VAL A 397 -11.37 -32.86 -0.94
N ASP A 398 -12.20 -33.49 -1.78
CA ASP A 398 -11.86 -33.77 -3.19
C ASP A 398 -11.53 -32.49 -3.96
N THR A 399 -12.29 -31.41 -3.76
CA THR A 399 -12.06 -30.12 -4.41
C THR A 399 -10.71 -29.54 -4.02
N ILE A 400 -10.37 -29.51 -2.73
CA ILE A 400 -9.10 -28.95 -2.24
C ILE A 400 -7.91 -29.84 -2.64
N LEU A 401 -8.03 -31.16 -2.61
CA LEU A 401 -6.97 -32.06 -3.04
C LEU A 401 -6.70 -31.94 -4.55
N ASN A 402 -7.74 -31.82 -5.39
CA ASN A 402 -7.56 -31.53 -6.82
C ASN A 402 -6.94 -30.14 -7.05
N LEU A 403 -7.32 -29.13 -6.26
CA LEU A 403 -6.76 -27.78 -6.32
C LEU A 403 -5.25 -27.76 -6.03
N ILE A 404 -4.82 -28.46 -4.97
CA ILE A 404 -3.41 -28.63 -4.61
C ILE A 404 -2.65 -29.45 -5.67
N ARG A 405 -3.29 -30.46 -6.26
CA ARG A 405 -2.70 -31.28 -7.33
C ARG A 405 -2.42 -30.48 -8.61
N ILE A 406 -3.35 -29.61 -9.02
CA ILE A 406 -3.26 -28.85 -10.28
C ILE A 406 -2.37 -27.60 -10.14
N ALA A 407 -2.49 -26.87 -9.03
CA ALA A 407 -1.93 -25.52 -8.89
C ALA A 407 -1.16 -25.28 -7.58
N GLY A 408 -0.58 -26.34 -7.00
CA GLY A 408 0.02 -26.35 -5.67
C GLY A 408 0.95 -25.17 -5.32
N ASP A 409 1.77 -24.69 -6.27
CA ASP A 409 2.70 -23.56 -6.07
C ASP A 409 1.98 -22.22 -5.77
N TYR A 410 0.74 -22.10 -6.25
CA TYR A 410 -0.12 -20.93 -6.11
C TYR A 410 -1.15 -21.10 -4.98
N VAL A 411 -1.10 -22.23 -4.26
CA VAL A 411 -1.95 -22.47 -3.09
C VAL A 411 -1.34 -21.76 -1.88
N SER A 412 -2.01 -20.69 -1.46
CA SER A 412 -1.70 -19.96 -0.22
C SER A 412 -1.83 -20.85 1.01
N GLU A 413 -0.99 -20.61 2.02
CA GLU A 413 -0.92 -21.47 3.21
C GLU A 413 -2.25 -21.58 3.96
N GLU A 414 -3.04 -20.51 3.97
CA GLU A 414 -4.36 -20.46 4.60
C GLU A 414 -5.32 -21.52 4.05
N VAL A 415 -5.18 -21.95 2.79
CA VAL A 415 -6.01 -22.99 2.19
C VAL A 415 -5.69 -24.36 2.82
N TRP A 416 -4.40 -24.68 2.99
CA TRP A 416 -4.01 -25.98 3.55
C TRP A 416 -4.13 -26.02 5.09
N TYR A 417 -3.96 -24.88 5.77
CA TYR A 417 -4.38 -24.76 7.18
C TYR A 417 -5.89 -24.98 7.35
N ARG A 418 -6.72 -24.46 6.43
CA ARG A 418 -8.18 -24.54 6.53
C ARG A 418 -8.73 -25.95 6.29
N VAL A 419 -8.19 -26.69 5.32
CA VAL A 419 -8.62 -28.09 5.12
C VAL A 419 -8.29 -28.98 6.32
N ILE A 420 -7.13 -28.79 6.96
CA ILE A 420 -6.77 -29.51 8.20
C ILE A 420 -7.75 -29.17 9.33
N GLN A 421 -8.08 -27.88 9.53
CA GLN A 421 -9.06 -27.46 10.53
C GLN A 421 -10.45 -28.10 10.30
N ILE A 422 -10.90 -28.13 9.04
CA ILE A 422 -12.21 -28.69 8.69
C ILE A 422 -12.23 -30.21 8.89
N VAL A 423 -11.17 -30.93 8.52
CA VAL A 423 -11.08 -32.39 8.70
C VAL A 423 -10.97 -32.77 10.19
N ILE A 424 -10.23 -32.02 11.01
CA ILE A 424 -10.20 -32.28 12.47
C ILE A 424 -11.55 -32.00 13.12
N ASN A 425 -12.22 -30.90 12.75
CA ASN A 425 -13.51 -30.53 13.35
C ASN A 425 -14.72 -31.38 12.85
N ARG A 426 -14.50 -32.41 12.02
CA ARG A 426 -15.56 -33.21 11.37
C ARG A 426 -15.23 -34.70 11.30
N ASP A 427 -15.71 -35.45 12.28
CA ASP A 427 -15.48 -36.90 12.43
C ASP A 427 -16.02 -37.74 11.25
N ASP A 428 -17.04 -37.25 10.55
CA ASP A 428 -17.69 -37.94 9.44
C ASP A 428 -16.82 -38.06 8.18
N VAL A 429 -15.83 -37.16 8.00
CA VAL A 429 -14.96 -37.15 6.80
C VAL A 429 -13.52 -37.57 7.06
N GLN A 430 -13.09 -37.75 8.30
CA GLN A 430 -11.69 -38.08 8.66
C GLN A 430 -11.15 -39.31 7.93
N GLY A 431 -11.85 -40.45 8.04
CA GLY A 431 -11.44 -41.71 7.40
C GLY A 431 -11.43 -41.65 5.87
N TYR A 432 -12.37 -40.89 5.28
CA TYR A 432 -12.41 -40.64 3.84
C TYR A 432 -11.21 -39.78 3.40
N ALA A 433 -10.98 -38.65 4.08
CA ALA A 433 -9.88 -37.73 3.79
C ALA A 433 -8.51 -38.41 3.91
N ALA A 434 -8.31 -39.24 4.95
CA ALA A 434 -7.10 -40.04 5.16
C ALA A 434 -6.86 -41.02 3.99
N LYS A 435 -7.89 -41.70 3.51
CA LYS A 435 -7.80 -42.60 2.36
C LYS A 435 -7.50 -41.85 1.05
N THR A 436 -8.26 -40.80 0.75
CA THR A 436 -8.10 -40.04 -0.51
C THR A 436 -6.74 -39.34 -0.59
N VAL A 437 -6.24 -38.78 0.53
CA VAL A 437 -4.90 -38.18 0.54
C VAL A 437 -3.78 -39.22 0.45
N PHE A 438 -3.96 -40.41 1.04
CA PHE A 438 -3.02 -41.52 0.88
C PHE A 438 -2.92 -41.98 -0.58
N GLU A 439 -4.05 -42.16 -1.27
CA GLU A 439 -4.09 -42.49 -2.70
C GLU A 439 -3.45 -41.37 -3.55
N ALA A 440 -3.72 -40.10 -3.23
CA ALA A 440 -3.11 -38.95 -3.93
C ALA A 440 -1.58 -38.86 -3.73
N LEU A 441 -1.05 -39.23 -2.56
CA LEU A 441 0.38 -39.23 -2.27
C LEU A 441 1.18 -40.33 -3.01
N GLN A 442 0.51 -41.40 -3.48
CA GLN A 442 1.16 -42.45 -4.28
C GLN A 442 1.59 -41.95 -5.66
N ALA A 443 1.09 -40.80 -6.13
CA ALA A 443 1.55 -40.18 -7.36
C ALA A 443 3.07 -39.89 -7.31
N PRO A 444 3.85 -40.21 -8.37
CA PRO A 444 5.28 -39.88 -8.42
C PRO A 444 5.51 -38.37 -8.32
N ALA A 445 4.75 -37.59 -9.09
CA ALA A 445 4.72 -36.13 -9.06
C ALA A 445 3.64 -35.64 -8.09
N CYS A 446 4.02 -35.48 -6.81
CA CYS A 446 3.19 -34.85 -5.79
C CYS A 446 3.75 -33.46 -5.44
N HIS A 447 2.89 -32.46 -5.25
CA HIS A 447 3.30 -31.13 -4.80
C HIS A 447 3.64 -31.12 -3.31
N GLU A 448 4.55 -30.25 -2.88
CA GLU A 448 4.95 -30.14 -1.47
C GLU A 448 3.76 -29.89 -0.52
N ASN A 449 2.81 -29.03 -0.91
CA ASN A 449 1.63 -28.74 -0.09
C ASN A 449 0.73 -29.97 0.09
N LEU A 450 0.73 -30.92 -0.87
CA LEU A 450 0.04 -32.21 -0.72
C LEU A 450 0.76 -33.10 0.31
N VAL A 451 2.11 -33.07 0.35
CA VAL A 451 2.91 -33.78 1.36
C VAL A 451 2.68 -33.20 2.76
N LYS A 452 2.52 -31.87 2.89
CA LYS A 452 2.15 -31.24 4.18
C LYS A 452 0.77 -31.69 4.66
N VAL A 453 -0.26 -31.57 3.81
CA VAL A 453 -1.65 -31.99 4.14
C VAL A 453 -1.72 -33.48 4.46
N GLY A 454 -1.14 -34.32 3.60
CA GLY A 454 -1.14 -35.77 3.80
C GLY A 454 -0.32 -36.21 5.02
N GLY A 455 0.83 -35.58 5.27
CA GLY A 455 1.62 -35.82 6.49
C GLY A 455 0.86 -35.50 7.77
N TYR A 456 0.12 -34.38 7.82
CA TYR A 456 -0.71 -34.03 8.97
C TYR A 456 -1.89 -35.00 9.12
N ILE A 457 -2.70 -35.18 8.06
CA ILE A 457 -3.92 -36.00 8.10
C ILE A 457 -3.60 -37.47 8.44
N LEU A 458 -2.54 -38.06 7.88
CA LEU A 458 -2.12 -39.42 8.23
C LEU A 458 -1.56 -39.51 9.65
N GLY A 459 -0.93 -38.44 10.16
CA GLY A 459 -0.42 -38.39 11.53
C GLY A 459 -1.51 -38.43 12.60
N GLU A 460 -2.69 -37.86 12.34
CA GLU A 460 -3.87 -37.98 13.22
C GLU A 460 -4.66 -39.27 12.93
N PHE A 461 -5.05 -39.48 11.66
CA PHE A 461 -6.12 -40.43 11.29
C PHE A 461 -5.61 -41.69 10.56
N GLY A 462 -4.30 -41.95 10.58
CA GLY A 462 -3.71 -43.15 9.97
C GLY A 462 -4.20 -44.46 10.59
N ASN A 463 -4.67 -44.42 11.84
CA ASN A 463 -5.32 -45.52 12.57
C ASN A 463 -6.60 -46.01 11.87
N LEU A 464 -7.43 -45.11 11.33
CA LEU A 464 -8.70 -45.44 10.67
C LEU A 464 -8.53 -46.25 9.38
N ILE A 465 -7.38 -46.10 8.70
CA ILE A 465 -7.08 -46.79 7.43
C ILE A 465 -6.07 -47.95 7.58
N ALA A 466 -5.57 -48.22 8.79
CA ALA A 466 -4.56 -49.26 9.04
C ALA A 466 -5.08 -50.70 8.84
N GLY A 467 -6.40 -50.90 8.81
CA GLY A 467 -7.04 -52.21 8.60
C GLY A 467 -7.04 -52.72 7.15
N ASP A 468 -6.78 -51.86 6.15
CA ASP A 468 -6.62 -52.29 4.76
C ASP A 468 -5.14 -52.68 4.50
N PRO A 469 -4.84 -53.89 3.98
CA PRO A 469 -3.46 -54.31 3.70
C PRO A 469 -2.72 -53.38 2.73
N ARG A 470 -3.41 -52.57 1.92
CA ARG A 470 -2.81 -51.57 1.01
C ARG A 470 -2.30 -50.32 1.73
N SER A 471 -2.84 -50.01 2.90
CA SER A 471 -2.50 -48.85 3.74
C SER A 471 -2.02 -49.27 5.13
N SER A 472 -1.31 -50.40 5.22
CA SER A 472 -0.68 -50.83 6.46
C SER A 472 0.30 -49.77 7.00
N PRO A 473 0.54 -49.68 8.33
CA PRO A 473 1.35 -48.63 8.92
C PRO A 473 2.77 -48.52 8.33
N LEU A 474 3.36 -49.65 7.95
CA LEU A 474 4.67 -49.70 7.29
C LEU A 474 4.65 -49.07 5.88
N ILE A 475 3.56 -49.25 5.12
CA ILE A 475 3.39 -48.62 3.80
C ILE A 475 3.15 -47.11 3.96
N GLN A 476 2.32 -46.70 4.93
CA GLN A 476 2.10 -45.27 5.24
C GLN A 476 3.42 -44.56 5.58
N PHE A 477 4.22 -45.15 6.48
CA PHE A 477 5.55 -44.63 6.84
C PHE A 477 6.49 -44.57 5.63
N ASN A 478 6.65 -45.68 4.89
CA ASN A 478 7.56 -45.73 3.74
C ASN A 478 7.17 -44.73 2.64
N LEU A 479 5.88 -44.51 2.41
CA LEU A 479 5.39 -43.52 1.45
C LEU A 479 5.85 -42.10 1.85
N LEU A 480 5.60 -41.69 3.09
CA LEU A 480 6.03 -40.38 3.60
C LEU A 480 7.56 -40.26 3.64
N HIS A 481 8.28 -41.32 4.04
CA HIS A 481 9.74 -41.32 4.12
C HIS A 481 10.43 -41.25 2.74
N SER A 482 9.81 -41.82 1.71
CA SER A 482 10.29 -41.67 0.31
C SER A 482 10.25 -40.21 -0.17
N LYS A 483 9.29 -39.41 0.31
CA LYS A 483 9.12 -37.99 -0.04
C LYS A 483 9.87 -37.05 0.92
N PHE A 484 10.17 -37.49 2.14
CA PHE A 484 10.82 -36.67 3.19
C PHE A 484 12.11 -35.98 2.72
N HIS A 485 13.00 -36.71 2.07
CA HIS A 485 14.35 -36.24 1.72
C HIS A 485 14.40 -35.12 0.67
N LEU A 486 13.33 -34.97 -0.12
CA LEU A 486 13.24 -34.07 -1.28
C LEU A 486 12.24 -32.91 -1.07
N CYS A 487 11.70 -32.75 0.14
CA CYS A 487 10.84 -31.63 0.52
C CYS A 487 11.59 -30.57 1.34
N SER A 488 11.02 -29.36 1.41
CA SER A 488 11.54 -28.24 2.20
C SER A 488 11.68 -28.53 3.71
N VAL A 489 12.41 -27.65 4.42
CA VAL A 489 12.52 -27.63 5.89
C VAL A 489 11.15 -27.75 6.60
N PRO A 490 10.15 -26.86 6.39
CA PRO A 490 8.90 -26.94 7.14
C PRO A 490 8.12 -28.24 6.89
N THR A 491 8.23 -28.81 5.68
CA THR A 491 7.62 -30.11 5.37
C THR A 491 8.30 -31.23 6.15
N ARG A 492 9.63 -31.24 6.20
CA ARG A 492 10.40 -32.21 6.99
C ARG A 492 10.11 -32.07 8.49
N ALA A 493 10.01 -30.85 9.01
CA ALA A 493 9.67 -30.60 10.42
C ALA A 493 8.28 -31.12 10.78
N LEU A 494 7.29 -30.93 9.90
CA LEU A 494 5.95 -31.50 10.05
C LEU A 494 5.95 -33.03 9.98
N LEU A 495 6.67 -33.63 9.02
CA LEU A 495 6.77 -35.09 8.90
C LEU A 495 7.47 -35.76 10.09
N LEU A 496 8.42 -35.09 10.76
CA LEU A 496 8.97 -35.59 12.03
C LEU A 496 7.88 -35.67 13.12
N SER A 497 6.97 -34.71 13.16
CA SER A 497 5.81 -34.73 14.07
C SER A 497 4.80 -35.83 13.69
N THR A 498 4.62 -36.12 12.40
CA THR A 498 3.88 -37.31 11.93
C THR A 498 4.54 -38.61 12.40
N TYR A 499 5.86 -38.71 12.32
CA TYR A 499 6.60 -39.92 12.69
C TYR A 499 6.49 -40.24 14.19
N ILE A 500 6.56 -39.23 15.08
CA ILE A 500 6.38 -39.49 16.51
C ILE A 500 4.92 -39.87 16.86
N LYS A 501 3.92 -39.36 16.12
CA LYS A 501 2.53 -39.84 16.23
C LYS A 501 2.37 -41.28 15.75
N PHE A 502 3.01 -41.67 14.65
CA PHE A 502 3.06 -43.07 14.21
C PHE A 502 3.73 -44.00 15.24
N VAL A 503 4.73 -43.53 15.99
CA VAL A 503 5.32 -44.29 17.11
C VAL A 503 4.34 -44.48 18.28
N ASN A 504 3.40 -43.56 18.48
CA ASN A 504 2.30 -43.71 19.46
C ASN A 504 1.23 -44.69 18.95
N LEU A 505 0.72 -44.44 17.74
CA LEU A 505 -0.40 -45.20 17.15
C LEU A 505 -0.03 -46.66 16.81
N PHE A 506 1.21 -46.92 16.40
CA PHE A 506 1.62 -48.20 15.82
C PHE A 506 2.92 -48.75 16.43
N PRO A 507 2.84 -49.55 17.51
CA PRO A 507 4.01 -50.16 18.14
C PRO A 507 4.88 -51.01 17.19
N GLU A 508 4.30 -51.57 16.13
CA GLU A 508 4.98 -52.43 15.14
C GLU A 508 6.06 -51.70 14.33
N ILE A 509 5.86 -50.42 14.01
CA ILE A 509 6.79 -49.60 13.24
C ILE A 509 7.67 -48.70 14.11
N LYS A 510 7.59 -48.87 15.44
CA LYS A 510 8.36 -48.05 16.39
C LYS A 510 9.87 -48.15 16.17
N THR A 511 10.39 -49.34 15.90
CA THR A 511 11.84 -49.58 15.73
C THR A 511 12.39 -48.89 14.49
N THR A 512 11.73 -49.05 13.34
CA THR A 512 12.15 -48.43 12.07
C THR A 512 12.10 -46.91 12.14
N ILE A 513 11.06 -46.33 12.75
CA ILE A 513 10.99 -44.88 12.96
C ILE A 513 12.07 -44.40 13.94
N GLN A 514 12.32 -45.13 15.04
CA GLN A 514 13.38 -44.78 15.98
C GLN A 514 14.77 -44.81 15.36
N ASP A 515 15.05 -45.73 14.45
CA ASP A 515 16.33 -45.77 13.73
C ASP A 515 16.48 -44.59 12.75
N VAL A 516 15.39 -44.14 12.12
CA VAL A 516 15.38 -42.89 11.32
C VAL A 516 15.58 -41.65 12.21
N LEU A 517 14.89 -41.55 13.36
CA LEU A 517 15.11 -40.45 14.31
C LEU A 517 16.51 -40.46 14.94
N ARG A 518 17.15 -41.64 15.05
CA ARG A 518 18.54 -41.82 15.51
C ARG A 518 19.57 -41.59 14.40
N SER A 519 19.15 -41.47 13.14
CA SER A 519 20.07 -41.26 12.02
C SER A 519 20.89 -39.98 12.20
N ASP A 520 22.18 -40.06 11.89
CA ASP A 520 23.09 -38.91 11.92
C ASP A 520 22.62 -37.77 11.00
N SER A 521 21.91 -38.08 9.90
CA SER A 521 21.33 -37.07 9.00
C SER A 521 20.16 -36.28 9.61
N GLN A 522 19.57 -36.77 10.69
CA GLN A 522 18.52 -36.09 11.47
C GLN A 522 19.11 -35.43 12.73
N LEU A 523 19.96 -36.13 13.48
CA LEU A 523 20.54 -35.62 14.73
C LEU A 523 21.58 -34.51 14.53
N LYS A 524 22.35 -34.60 13.44
CA LYS A 524 23.39 -33.63 13.07
C LYS A 524 22.93 -32.76 11.89
N ASN A 525 21.62 -32.57 11.74
CA ASN A 525 21.10 -31.59 10.79
C ASN A 525 21.55 -30.19 11.24
N ALA A 526 21.86 -29.32 10.28
CA ALA A 526 22.28 -27.95 10.56
C ALA A 526 21.07 -27.06 10.90
N ASP A 527 19.90 -27.38 10.33
CA ASP A 527 18.63 -26.75 10.64
C ASP A 527 18.15 -27.04 12.08
N VAL A 528 17.94 -25.98 12.86
CA VAL A 528 17.62 -26.04 14.30
C VAL A 528 16.25 -26.67 14.56
N GLU A 529 15.24 -26.40 13.72
CA GLU A 529 13.90 -26.99 13.89
C GLU A 529 13.96 -28.51 13.67
N LEU A 530 14.65 -28.95 12.61
CA LEU A 530 14.81 -30.38 12.33
C LEU A 530 15.63 -31.09 13.41
N GLN A 531 16.73 -30.48 13.87
CA GLN A 531 17.56 -31.04 14.94
C GLN A 531 16.77 -31.15 16.25
N GLN A 532 16.08 -30.08 16.67
CA GLN A 532 15.29 -30.07 17.90
C GLN A 532 14.21 -31.16 17.88
N ARG A 533 13.40 -31.23 16.81
CA ARG A 533 12.36 -32.25 16.62
C ARG A 533 12.94 -33.67 16.64
N ALA A 534 14.03 -33.92 15.92
CA ALA A 534 14.64 -35.25 15.87
C ALA A 534 15.17 -35.69 17.24
N VAL A 535 15.89 -34.81 17.95
CA VAL A 535 16.46 -35.09 19.28
C VAL A 535 15.36 -35.28 20.31
N GLU A 536 14.36 -34.41 20.38
CA GLU A 536 13.30 -34.48 21.38
C GLU A 536 12.39 -35.69 21.16
N TYR A 537 12.01 -36.01 19.92
CA TYR A 537 11.18 -37.18 19.61
C TYR A 537 11.94 -38.50 19.81
N LEU A 538 13.25 -38.54 19.55
CA LEU A 538 14.08 -39.69 19.90
C LEU A 538 14.13 -39.90 21.43
N ARG A 539 14.27 -38.83 22.22
CA ARG A 539 14.27 -38.91 23.69
C ARG A 539 12.89 -39.30 24.24
N LEU A 540 11.83 -38.69 23.74
CA LEU A 540 10.44 -38.98 24.13
C LEU A 540 10.09 -40.44 23.86
N SER A 541 10.40 -40.96 22.66
CA SER A 541 10.09 -42.36 22.31
C SER A 541 10.91 -43.42 23.05
N THR A 542 12.06 -43.05 23.64
CA THR A 542 12.97 -43.98 24.35
C THR A 542 12.91 -43.89 25.87
N ILE A 543 12.53 -42.75 26.44
CA ILE A 543 12.56 -42.50 27.90
C ILE A 543 11.15 -42.50 28.52
N ALA A 544 10.12 -42.08 27.78
CA ALA A 544 8.76 -42.01 28.33
C ALA A 544 8.13 -43.40 28.48
N SER A 545 7.34 -43.59 29.55
CA SER A 545 6.40 -44.70 29.66
C SER A 545 5.36 -44.62 28.52
N THR A 546 4.80 -45.76 28.11
CA THR A 546 3.72 -45.82 27.10
C THR A 546 2.56 -44.89 27.43
N ASP A 547 2.20 -44.81 28.72
CA ASP A 547 1.03 -44.04 29.17
C ASP A 547 1.29 -42.53 29.06
N ILE A 548 2.53 -42.09 29.37
CA ILE A 548 2.96 -40.69 29.22
C ILE A 548 3.05 -40.33 27.74
N LEU A 549 3.57 -41.24 26.91
CA LEU A 549 3.68 -41.06 25.47
C LEU A 549 2.30 -40.96 24.82
N ALA A 550 1.34 -41.78 25.25
CA ALA A 550 -0.06 -41.69 24.86
C ALA A 550 -0.65 -40.32 25.22
N THR A 551 -0.59 -39.90 26.48
CA THR A 551 -1.17 -38.61 26.92
C THR A 551 -0.56 -37.38 26.26
N VAL A 552 0.74 -37.40 25.97
CA VAL A 552 1.41 -36.27 25.27
C VAL A 552 1.08 -36.23 23.77
N LEU A 553 0.68 -37.37 23.19
CA LEU A 553 0.39 -37.53 21.76
C LEU A 553 -1.06 -37.99 21.52
N GLU A 554 -1.98 -37.55 22.40
CA GLU A 554 -3.43 -37.69 22.24
C GLU A 554 -3.91 -36.96 20.97
N GLU A 555 -5.10 -37.32 20.49
CA GLU A 555 -5.74 -36.69 19.33
C GLU A 555 -5.95 -35.19 19.59
N MET A 556 -5.65 -34.37 18.60
CA MET A 556 -5.70 -32.91 18.75
C MET A 556 -7.14 -32.44 18.99
N PRO A 557 -7.40 -31.58 20.00
CA PRO A 557 -8.73 -31.03 20.21
C PRO A 557 -9.16 -30.16 19.01
N PRO A 558 -10.48 -30.05 18.73
CA PRO A 558 -10.98 -29.29 17.60
C PRO A 558 -10.58 -27.82 17.67
N PHE A 559 -10.29 -27.23 16.52
CA PHE A 559 -9.90 -25.83 16.44
C PHE A 559 -11.09 -24.91 16.76
N PRO A 560 -10.88 -23.80 17.48
CA PRO A 560 -11.93 -22.82 17.72
C PRO A 560 -12.38 -22.18 16.41
N GLU A 561 -13.66 -21.83 16.33
CA GLU A 561 -14.22 -21.13 15.18
C GLU A 561 -13.51 -19.79 14.97
N ARG A 562 -12.97 -19.58 13.77
CA ARG A 562 -12.31 -18.34 13.33
C ARG A 562 -13.03 -17.82 12.10
N GLU A 563 -13.13 -16.49 11.97
CA GLU A 563 -13.48 -15.85 10.71
C GLU A 563 -12.52 -16.33 9.60
N SER A 564 -13.06 -16.65 8.41
CA SER A 564 -12.28 -17.31 7.35
C SER A 564 -11.09 -16.46 6.92
N SER A 565 -9.88 -16.88 7.32
CA SER A 565 -8.60 -16.21 7.01
C SER A 565 -8.38 -16.05 5.51
N ILE A 566 -8.93 -16.97 4.70
CA ILE A 566 -8.92 -16.93 3.23
C ILE A 566 -9.68 -15.69 2.70
N LEU A 567 -10.85 -15.36 3.26
CA LEU A 567 -11.59 -14.13 2.93
C LEU A 567 -10.83 -12.88 3.35
N ALA A 568 -10.22 -12.87 4.53
CA ALA A 568 -9.37 -11.76 4.98
C ALA A 568 -8.16 -11.54 4.05
N LYS A 569 -7.57 -12.61 3.51
CA LYS A 569 -6.49 -12.53 2.52
C LYS A 569 -6.98 -12.02 1.16
N LEU A 570 -8.15 -12.47 0.69
CA LEU A 570 -8.75 -11.96 -0.54
C LEU A 570 -9.05 -10.44 -0.44
N LYS A 571 -9.63 -9.99 0.69
CA LYS A 571 -9.87 -8.55 0.95
C LYS A 571 -8.57 -7.74 0.99
N LYS A 572 -7.50 -8.27 1.62
CA LYS A 572 -6.15 -7.64 1.58
C LYS A 572 -5.55 -7.59 0.18
N LYS A 573 -5.78 -8.61 -0.66
CA LYS A 573 -5.19 -8.71 -2.00
C LYS A 573 -5.88 -7.85 -3.06
N LYS A 574 -7.21 -7.70 -3.01
CA LYS A 574 -7.95 -6.82 -3.95
C LYS A 574 -7.84 -5.32 -3.64
N GLY A 575 -7.34 -4.95 -2.46
CA GLY A 575 -7.22 -3.56 -2.01
C GLY A 575 -8.57 -2.91 -1.69
N PRO A 576 -8.57 -1.70 -1.10
CA PRO A 576 -9.79 -1.02 -0.63
C PRO A 576 -10.59 -0.34 -1.76
N SER A 577 -10.51 -0.83 -3.00
CA SER A 577 -11.12 -0.19 -4.16
C SER A 577 -11.68 -1.21 -5.16
N THR A 578 -12.89 -1.72 -4.88
CA THR A 578 -13.91 -2.14 -5.89
C THR A 578 -15.19 -2.76 -5.32
N VAL A 579 -15.28 -3.11 -4.02
CA VAL A 579 -16.46 -3.85 -3.48
C VAL A 579 -16.95 -3.35 -2.10
N THR A 580 -16.27 -2.40 -1.45
CA THR A 580 -16.48 -2.11 0.00
C THR A 580 -17.74 -1.34 0.36
N ASP A 581 -18.28 -0.49 -0.52
CA ASP A 581 -19.37 0.43 -0.16
C ASP A 581 -20.76 -0.25 -0.01
N LEU A 582 -20.90 -1.51 -0.45
CA LEU A 582 -22.19 -2.23 -0.45
C LEU A 582 -22.41 -3.17 0.75
N GLU A 583 -21.36 -3.75 1.33
CA GLU A 583 -21.50 -4.62 2.52
C GLU A 583 -21.75 -3.81 3.81
N GLU A 584 -21.09 -2.66 3.99
CA GLU A 584 -21.24 -1.84 5.20
C GLU A 584 -22.65 -1.20 5.26
N THR A 585 -23.16 -0.72 4.13
CA THR A 585 -24.51 -0.15 4.00
C THR A 585 -25.64 -1.12 4.39
N LYS A 586 -25.44 -2.44 4.26
CA LYS A 586 -26.42 -3.46 4.67
C LYS A 586 -26.45 -3.69 6.19
N LYS A 587 -25.34 -3.41 6.90
CA LYS A 587 -25.26 -3.53 8.37
C LYS A 587 -25.88 -2.34 9.09
N GLU A 588 -25.72 -1.12 8.57
CA GLU A 588 -26.35 0.07 9.20
C GLU A 588 -27.88 0.05 9.03
N ARG A 589 -28.40 -0.31 7.85
CA ARG A 589 -29.85 -0.37 7.59
C ARG A 589 -30.63 -1.44 8.36
N SER A 590 -29.96 -2.40 9.00
CA SER A 590 -30.61 -3.47 9.76
C SER A 590 -30.65 -3.22 11.28
N ALA A 591 -30.01 -2.15 11.78
CA ALA A 591 -30.04 -1.78 13.19
C ALA A 591 -31.29 -0.97 13.61
N ASP A 592 -31.87 -0.18 12.69
CA ASP A 592 -32.90 0.82 13.00
C ASP A 592 -34.35 0.30 13.05
N MET A 593 -34.58 -1.02 13.11
CA MET A 593 -35.95 -1.57 13.10
C MET A 593 -36.18 -2.81 13.97
N ASN A 594 -35.84 -2.73 15.26
CA ASN A 594 -36.61 -3.44 16.29
C ASN A 594 -36.43 -2.82 17.69
N GLY A 595 -37.50 -2.27 18.26
CA GLY A 595 -37.51 -1.69 19.60
C GLY A 595 -37.90 -2.72 20.67
N GLY A 596 -37.04 -2.95 21.66
CA GLY A 596 -37.31 -3.81 22.81
C GLY A 596 -36.27 -3.66 23.93
N THR A 597 -36.69 -3.07 25.06
CA THR A 597 -36.04 -3.05 26.39
C THR A 597 -35.68 -4.48 26.86
N GLU A 598 -34.65 -4.79 27.67
CA GLU A 598 -33.81 -4.10 28.68
C GLU A 598 -32.64 -5.08 29.05
N PRO A 599 -31.75 -4.88 30.06
CA PRO A 599 -31.15 -3.67 30.63
C PRO A 599 -29.59 -3.73 30.64
N ALA A 600 -28.92 -2.61 30.96
CA ALA A 600 -27.45 -2.54 31.12
C ALA A 600 -27.02 -2.36 32.60
N PRO A 601 -25.92 -2.97 33.08
CA PRO A 601 -25.37 -2.71 34.40
C PRO A 601 -24.33 -1.58 34.42
N VAL A 602 -24.76 -0.44 34.95
CA VAL A 602 -24.02 0.56 35.78
C VAL A 602 -22.49 0.58 35.78
N ASN A 603 -21.97 1.77 35.48
CA ASN A 603 -20.64 2.25 35.86
C ASN A 603 -20.70 2.91 37.26
N ALA A 604 -19.75 2.62 38.15
CA ALA A 604 -19.52 3.39 39.38
C ALA A 604 -18.02 3.43 39.75
N SER A 605 -17.58 4.58 40.26
CA SER A 605 -16.17 4.98 40.36
C SER A 605 -15.51 4.71 41.73
N ALA A 606 -14.16 4.75 41.70
CA ALA A 606 -13.28 5.41 42.69
C ALA A 606 -12.25 4.55 43.48
N VAL A 607 -10.97 4.80 43.16
CA VAL A 607 -9.80 4.96 44.06
C VAL A 607 -9.26 3.76 44.86
N SER A 608 -8.00 3.41 44.54
CA SER A 608 -7.03 2.82 45.50
C SER A 608 -5.62 3.37 45.24
N THR A 609 -4.95 3.86 46.29
CA THR A 609 -3.56 4.37 46.30
C THR A 609 -2.55 3.28 46.76
N PRO A 610 -1.21 3.52 46.68
CA PRO A 610 -0.26 2.44 46.35
C PRO A 610 0.62 1.88 47.50
N SER A 611 1.19 0.67 47.26
CA SER A 611 2.50 0.14 47.76
C SER A 611 2.71 0.02 49.28
N PRO A 612 3.51 -0.95 49.82
CA PRO A 612 4.94 -1.24 49.51
C PRO A 612 5.21 -2.77 49.38
N SER A 613 6.38 -3.40 49.54
CA SER A 613 7.75 -3.01 49.98
C SER A 613 8.82 -3.95 49.40
N ALA A 614 10.03 -3.46 49.09
CA ALA A 614 11.30 -4.21 49.19
C ALA A 614 12.53 -3.30 48.98
N ASP A 615 12.92 -2.54 50.01
CA ASP A 615 14.24 -1.91 50.10
C ASP A 615 14.76 -2.12 51.55
N LEU A 616 16.03 -2.47 51.72
CA LEU A 616 16.59 -2.92 53.02
C LEU A 616 17.51 -1.85 53.62
N LEU A 617 17.05 -1.32 54.76
CA LEU A 617 17.58 -0.16 55.49
C LEU A 617 19.06 -0.27 55.92
N GLY A 618 19.76 0.88 55.99
CA GLY A 618 21.10 0.98 56.60
C GLY A 618 21.69 2.40 56.68
N LEU A 619 21.11 3.30 57.47
CA LEU A 619 21.57 4.69 57.67
C LEU A 619 22.97 4.82 58.30
N GLY A 620 23.75 5.80 57.84
CA GLY A 620 25.00 6.27 58.47
C GLY A 620 25.27 7.75 58.16
N THR A 621 25.71 8.52 59.15
CA THR A 621 25.78 10.00 59.12
C THR A 621 27.17 10.58 58.82
N GLY A 622 27.23 11.73 58.13
CA GLY A 622 28.32 12.71 58.30
C GLY A 622 29.09 13.14 57.03
N PRO A 623 29.64 14.38 56.97
CA PRO A 623 30.23 14.99 55.75
C PRO A 623 31.75 15.28 55.93
N PRO A 624 32.42 16.15 55.14
CA PRO A 624 32.21 16.68 53.77
C PRO A 624 33.36 16.11 52.86
N PRO A 625 34.24 16.81 52.09
CA PRO A 625 34.24 18.18 51.54
C PRO A 625 34.77 18.40 50.09
N ASN A 626 34.57 19.65 49.64
CA ASN A 626 35.39 20.45 48.71
C ASN A 626 35.51 20.11 47.21
N ALA A 627 34.79 20.92 46.41
CA ALA A 627 35.46 21.94 45.60
C ALA A 627 34.64 23.25 45.63
N ALA A 628 35.33 24.39 45.77
CA ALA A 628 34.76 25.75 45.76
C ALA A 628 35.38 26.54 44.57
N PRO A 629 35.01 27.81 44.27
CA PRO A 629 34.38 28.11 42.99
C PRO A 629 35.21 29.02 42.06
N ALA A 630 34.79 29.12 40.80
CA ALA A 630 35.25 30.16 39.89
C ALA A 630 34.49 31.49 40.12
N PRO A 631 35.16 32.65 40.06
CA PRO A 631 34.52 33.96 39.98
C PRO A 631 34.31 34.41 38.51
N ALA A 632 33.42 35.38 38.31
CA ALA A 632 32.91 35.82 37.01
C ALA A 632 33.34 37.25 36.61
N SER A 633 32.75 37.75 35.52
CA SER A 633 32.88 39.11 34.93
C SER A 633 34.17 39.36 34.11
N SER A 634 34.23 40.27 33.13
CA SER A 634 33.28 41.32 32.69
C SER A 634 33.35 41.52 31.17
N GLY A 635 32.31 42.11 30.55
CA GLY A 635 32.21 42.23 29.08
C GLY A 635 32.82 43.51 28.47
N SER A 636 32.78 43.59 27.13
CA SER A 636 32.86 44.84 26.37
C SER A 636 32.15 44.69 25.01
N LEU A 637 31.39 45.71 24.63
CA LEU A 637 30.91 45.94 23.26
C LEU A 637 31.88 46.89 22.58
N LEU A 638 32.16 46.67 21.28
CA LEU A 638 31.95 47.64 20.19
C LEU A 638 32.53 47.11 18.87
N VAL A 639 31.66 47.08 17.85
CA VAL A 639 31.91 47.32 16.41
C VAL A 639 33.23 46.82 15.79
N ASP A 640 33.10 45.86 14.87
CA ASP A 640 33.79 45.99 13.58
C ASP A 640 32.79 45.77 12.43
N VAL A 641 32.98 46.51 11.34
CA VAL A 641 32.07 46.63 10.20
C VAL A 641 32.91 46.52 8.94
N PHE A 642 32.50 45.63 8.02
CA PHE A 642 33.24 45.11 6.86
C PHE A 642 34.25 43.99 7.17
N SER A 643 33.74 42.76 7.18
CA SER A 643 34.47 41.58 6.67
C SER A 643 33.45 40.57 6.14
N GLU A 644 33.55 40.21 4.87
CA GLU A 644 32.97 38.95 4.37
C GLU A 644 33.71 37.78 5.03
N PRO A 645 33.00 36.72 5.48
CA PRO A 645 33.61 35.42 5.63
C PRO A 645 33.16 34.52 4.48
N ALA A 646 34.13 34.12 3.65
CA ALA A 646 33.99 32.95 2.79
C ALA A 646 33.54 31.72 3.62
N SER A 647 32.80 30.81 2.98
CA SER A 647 32.19 29.58 3.52
C SER A 647 32.82 29.06 4.83
N ALA A 648 32.27 29.51 5.96
CA ALA A 648 32.70 29.05 7.27
C ALA A 648 32.26 27.60 7.45
N VAL A 649 33.22 26.67 7.45
CA VAL A 649 32.97 25.25 7.75
C VAL A 649 32.42 25.14 9.16
N THR A 650 31.13 24.82 9.28
CA THR A 650 30.43 24.73 10.56
C THR A 650 31.05 23.64 11.42
N GLN A 651 31.75 24.03 12.49
CA GLN A 651 32.40 23.07 13.39
C GLN A 651 31.34 22.21 14.11
N LEU A 652 31.42 20.89 13.90
CA LEU A 652 30.52 19.92 14.52
C LEU A 652 30.76 19.85 16.03
N ALA A 653 29.69 19.64 16.80
CA ALA A 653 29.78 19.54 18.25
C ALA A 653 30.63 18.33 18.69
N PRO A 654 31.58 18.48 19.64
CA PRO A 654 32.42 17.38 20.09
C PRO A 654 31.59 16.24 20.68
N GLY A 655 31.97 15.00 20.36
CA GLY A 655 31.23 13.78 20.73
C GLY A 655 30.11 13.37 19.76
N SER A 656 29.66 14.23 18.83
CA SER A 656 28.58 13.86 17.89
C SER A 656 28.99 12.77 16.89
N GLN A 657 30.27 12.67 16.54
CA GLN A 657 30.77 11.74 15.52
C GLN A 657 30.78 10.28 16.00
N GLU A 658 31.13 10.02 17.26
CA GLU A 658 31.11 8.65 17.82
C GLU A 658 29.68 8.11 17.95
N ASN A 659 28.73 8.96 18.34
CA ASN A 659 27.33 8.58 18.38
C ASN A 659 26.73 8.38 16.99
N PHE A 660 27.10 9.19 16.00
CA PHE A 660 26.68 9.01 14.60
C PHE A 660 26.98 7.58 14.10
N ALA A 661 28.19 7.07 14.36
CA ALA A 661 28.56 5.71 13.97
C ALA A 661 27.60 4.64 14.54
N ARG A 662 27.17 4.78 15.80
CA ARG A 662 26.22 3.83 16.45
C ARG A 662 24.86 3.79 15.76
N PHE A 663 24.41 4.89 15.15
CA PHE A 663 23.15 4.96 14.42
C PHE A 663 23.21 4.37 13.01
N VAL A 664 24.36 3.93 12.50
CA VAL A 664 24.41 3.16 11.24
C VAL A 664 23.67 1.84 11.42
N CYS A 665 23.91 1.14 12.53
CA CYS A 665 23.28 -0.15 12.88
C CYS A 665 22.11 -0.05 13.88
N LYS A 666 21.74 1.15 14.36
CA LYS A 666 20.61 1.37 15.28
C LYS A 666 19.62 2.40 14.72
N ASN A 667 18.37 2.29 15.15
CA ASN A 667 17.27 3.15 14.68
C ASN A 667 16.70 4.07 15.79
N ASN A 668 17.18 3.94 17.03
CA ASN A 668 16.75 4.74 18.17
C ASN A 668 17.91 4.99 19.16
N GLY A 669 17.89 6.14 19.84
CA GLY A 669 18.85 6.49 20.89
C GLY A 669 19.04 7.99 21.07
N VAL A 670 20.10 8.38 21.79
CA VAL A 670 20.55 9.77 21.93
C VAL A 670 21.71 10.01 20.96
N LEU A 671 21.60 11.02 20.09
CA LEU A 671 22.64 11.43 19.15
C LEU A 671 23.65 12.37 19.82
N PHE A 672 23.15 13.34 20.58
CA PHE A 672 23.97 14.36 21.22
C PHE A 672 23.36 14.77 22.55
N GLU A 673 24.21 15.06 23.53
CA GLU A 673 23.80 15.43 24.87
C GLU A 673 24.84 16.35 25.48
N ASN A 674 24.40 17.52 25.97
CA ASN A 674 25.22 18.40 26.78
C ASN A 674 24.45 18.84 28.04
N GLN A 675 24.94 19.87 28.74
CA GLN A 675 24.32 20.37 29.98
C GLN A 675 22.98 21.10 29.75
N LEU A 676 22.69 21.54 28.51
CA LEU A 676 21.51 22.34 28.17
C LEU A 676 20.49 21.52 27.37
N LEU A 677 20.95 20.84 26.31
CA LEU A 677 20.13 20.21 25.28
C LEU A 677 20.48 18.72 25.13
N GLN A 678 19.45 17.89 25.00
CA GLN A 678 19.56 16.50 24.57
C GLN A 678 18.84 16.33 23.22
N ILE A 679 19.48 15.65 22.27
CA ILE A 679 18.94 15.34 20.95
C ILE A 679 18.75 13.82 20.85
N GLY A 680 17.51 13.38 21.03
CA GLY A 680 17.08 12.00 20.77
C GLY A 680 16.70 11.80 19.31
N LEU A 681 16.90 10.59 18.78
CA LEU A 681 16.43 10.18 17.46
C LEU A 681 15.63 8.87 17.54
N LYS A 682 14.58 8.78 16.74
CA LYS A 682 13.93 7.52 16.36
C LYS A 682 13.65 7.57 14.86
N SER A 683 14.06 6.58 14.09
CA SER A 683 13.91 6.55 12.62
C SER A 683 13.33 5.25 12.11
N GLU A 684 12.35 5.34 11.21
CA GLU A 684 11.70 4.21 10.54
C GLU A 684 11.86 4.38 9.03
N PHE A 685 12.33 3.34 8.34
CA PHE A 685 12.59 3.35 6.90
C PHE A 685 11.88 2.18 6.21
N ARG A 686 11.36 2.40 5.01
CA ARG A 686 10.68 1.40 4.19
C ARG A 686 10.84 1.74 2.71
N GLN A 687 11.49 0.85 1.96
CA GLN A 687 11.86 1.08 0.55
C GLN A 687 12.66 2.39 0.42
N ASN A 688 12.30 3.28 -0.51
CA ASN A 688 12.96 4.57 -0.74
C ASN A 688 12.50 5.70 0.20
N LEU A 689 11.58 5.42 1.14
CA LEU A 689 11.02 6.40 2.05
C LEU A 689 11.47 6.17 3.50
N GLY A 690 11.68 7.26 4.22
CA GLY A 690 12.05 7.27 5.64
C GLY A 690 11.31 8.33 6.43
N ARG A 691 11.17 8.11 7.73
CA ARG A 691 10.61 9.06 8.68
C ARG A 691 11.46 9.08 9.93
N MET A 692 12.07 10.22 10.21
CA MET A 692 12.89 10.45 11.39
C MET A 692 12.18 11.41 12.34
N PHE A 693 12.06 10.98 13.59
CA PHE A 693 11.59 11.76 14.73
C PHE A 693 12.81 12.23 15.50
N ILE A 694 12.94 13.56 15.63
CA ILE A 694 14.02 14.21 16.37
C ILE A 694 13.41 14.81 17.64
N PHE A 695 13.96 14.47 18.80
CA PHE A 695 13.46 14.89 20.10
C PHE A 695 14.44 15.86 20.75
N TYR A 696 14.02 17.10 20.97
CA TYR A 696 14.79 18.15 21.61
C TYR A 696 14.36 18.28 23.07
N GLY A 697 15.16 17.73 23.99
CA GLY A 697 14.93 17.84 25.44
C GLY A 697 15.69 19.02 26.02
N ASN A 698 14.99 19.99 26.62
CA ASN A 698 15.59 21.05 27.43
C ASN A 698 15.86 20.52 28.84
N LYS A 699 17.13 20.38 29.21
CA LYS A 699 17.57 19.87 30.52
C LYS A 699 17.58 20.93 31.63
N THR A 700 17.31 22.18 31.28
CA THR A 700 17.37 23.32 32.21
C THR A 700 15.99 23.67 32.75
N SER A 701 15.94 24.47 33.81
CA SER A 701 14.68 24.99 34.39
C SER A 701 14.13 26.24 33.69
N THR A 702 14.78 26.76 32.64
CA THR A 702 14.34 27.98 31.95
C THR A 702 14.15 27.74 30.45
N GLN A 703 13.12 28.37 29.88
CA GLN A 703 12.76 28.19 28.47
C GLN A 703 13.89 28.61 27.50
N PHE A 704 14.05 27.87 26.41
CA PHE A 704 14.79 28.34 25.23
C PHE A 704 13.90 29.28 24.42
N LEU A 705 14.46 30.40 23.99
CA LEU A 705 13.80 31.38 23.12
C LEU A 705 14.41 31.33 21.73
N THR A 706 13.64 31.70 20.71
CA THR A 706 14.04 31.69 19.29
C THR A 706 14.70 30.37 18.88
N PHE A 707 14.06 29.25 19.27
CA PHE A 707 14.54 27.90 18.96
C PHE A 707 14.27 27.57 17.48
N THR A 708 15.33 27.44 16.70
CA THR A 708 15.25 27.27 15.24
C THR A 708 16.17 26.14 14.79
N PRO A 709 15.64 24.91 14.62
CA PRO A 709 16.36 23.79 14.01
C PRO A 709 16.25 23.86 12.47
N THR A 710 17.38 24.00 11.79
CA THR A 710 17.49 23.97 10.31
C THR A 710 18.28 22.75 9.86
N LEU A 711 17.84 22.12 8.77
CA LEU A 711 18.64 21.11 8.07
C LEU A 711 19.46 21.78 6.97
N ILE A 712 20.76 21.49 6.97
CA ILE A 712 21.73 21.96 5.99
C ILE A 712 22.17 20.74 5.19
N CYS A 713 21.91 20.79 3.88
CA CYS A 713 22.37 19.82 2.89
C CYS A 713 23.28 20.54 1.90
N SER A 714 24.39 19.90 1.52
CA SER A 714 25.19 20.31 0.37
C SER A 714 24.37 20.23 -0.92
N ASP A 715 24.74 21.02 -1.93
CA ASP A 715 24.00 21.12 -3.20
C ASP A 715 23.90 19.75 -3.90
N GLU A 716 24.95 18.92 -3.80
CA GLU A 716 24.96 17.54 -4.31
C GLU A 716 24.06 16.59 -3.51
N LEU A 717 23.82 16.84 -2.22
CA LEU A 717 22.92 16.01 -1.41
C LEU A 717 21.45 16.36 -1.67
N GLN A 718 21.13 17.62 -1.98
CA GLN A 718 19.75 18.06 -2.23
C GLN A 718 19.11 17.43 -3.47
N SER A 719 19.90 17.13 -4.51
CA SER A 719 19.41 16.44 -5.71
C SER A 719 19.21 14.93 -5.51
N ASN A 720 19.96 14.33 -4.59
CA ASN A 720 19.94 12.88 -4.32
C ASN A 720 19.04 12.47 -3.14
N LEU A 721 18.76 13.38 -2.20
CA LEU A 721 18.02 13.13 -0.97
C LEU A 721 17.05 14.28 -0.66
N ASN A 722 15.75 14.03 -0.74
CA ASN A 722 14.70 15.00 -0.44
C ASN A 722 14.31 14.91 1.04
N LEU A 723 14.40 16.04 1.76
CA LEU A 723 14.10 16.16 3.19
C LEU A 723 12.98 17.18 3.43
N GLN A 724 11.87 16.74 4.03
CA GLN A 724 10.76 17.60 4.41
C GLN A 724 10.61 17.66 5.92
N THR A 725 10.97 18.78 6.52
CA THR A 725 10.83 19.05 7.95
C THR A 725 9.52 19.75 8.27
N LYS A 726 8.85 19.36 9.35
CA LYS A 726 7.85 20.25 9.97
C LYS A 726 8.55 21.36 10.76
N PRO A 727 7.97 22.58 10.81
CA PRO A 727 8.44 23.63 11.71
C PRO A 727 8.27 23.18 13.17
N VAL A 728 9.07 23.78 14.05
CA VAL A 728 9.08 23.52 15.50
C VAL A 728 8.74 24.84 16.20
N ASP A 729 8.05 24.76 17.34
CA ASP A 729 7.71 25.95 18.10
C ASP A 729 8.97 26.74 18.51
N PRO A 730 8.97 28.08 18.39
CA PRO A 730 10.14 28.92 18.63
C PRO A 730 10.52 29.04 20.11
N THR A 731 9.81 28.34 21.00
CA THR A 731 9.99 28.33 22.45
C THR A 731 9.95 26.89 22.97
N VAL A 732 10.93 26.50 23.78
CA VAL A 732 11.00 25.17 24.41
C VAL A 732 11.11 25.33 25.91
N ASP A 733 10.06 24.97 26.65
CA ASP A 733 9.98 25.16 28.10
C ASP A 733 11.07 24.40 28.88
N GLY A 734 11.34 24.84 30.11
CA GLY A 734 12.29 24.18 31.01
C GLY A 734 11.82 22.77 31.38
N GLY A 735 12.68 21.77 31.22
CA GLY A 735 12.35 20.36 31.45
C GLY A 735 11.46 19.71 30.37
N ALA A 736 11.01 20.45 29.36
CA ALA A 736 10.14 19.94 28.31
C ALA A 736 10.94 19.25 27.17
N GLN A 737 10.26 18.39 26.43
CA GLN A 737 10.78 17.76 25.21
C GLN A 737 9.86 18.06 24.03
N VAL A 738 10.42 18.57 22.95
CA VAL A 738 9.70 18.92 21.71
C VAL A 738 10.14 18.01 20.57
N GLN A 739 9.18 17.59 19.73
CA GLN A 739 9.40 16.61 18.66
C GLN A 739 9.31 17.26 17.27
N GLN A 740 10.38 17.15 16.48
CA GLN A 740 10.37 17.46 15.05
C GLN A 740 10.24 16.18 14.22
N VAL A 741 9.47 16.25 13.13
CA VAL A 741 9.34 15.15 12.16
C VAL A 741 10.03 15.57 10.86
N VAL A 742 10.94 14.72 10.40
CA VAL A 742 11.61 14.81 9.10
C VAL A 742 11.15 13.63 8.25
N ASN A 743 10.43 13.90 7.17
CA ASN A 743 10.18 12.91 6.13
C ASN A 743 11.36 12.91 5.16
N ILE A 744 11.76 11.73 4.69
CA ILE A 744 12.98 11.50 3.93
C ILE A 744 12.60 10.68 2.69
N GLU A 745 13.05 11.09 1.51
CA GLU A 745 12.90 10.35 0.25
C GLU A 745 14.27 10.22 -0.43
N CYS A 746 14.72 8.98 -0.62
CA CYS A 746 15.95 8.67 -1.34
C CYS A 746 15.68 8.73 -2.85
N ILE A 747 16.20 9.76 -3.53
CA ILE A 747 16.02 9.93 -4.98
C ILE A 747 17.02 9.03 -5.72
N SER A 748 18.30 9.14 -5.36
CA SER A 748 19.42 8.38 -5.92
C SER A 748 20.44 8.02 -4.83
N ASP A 749 21.51 7.31 -5.17
CA ASP A 749 22.65 7.04 -4.29
C ASP A 749 23.40 8.32 -3.88
N PHE A 750 23.86 8.35 -2.62
CA PHE A 750 24.54 9.49 -2.02
C PHE A 750 25.60 9.03 -1.01
N THR A 751 26.60 9.88 -0.78
CA THR A 751 27.73 9.61 0.13
C THR A 751 27.64 10.45 1.41
N GLU A 752 27.28 11.73 1.29
CA GLU A 752 27.23 12.67 2.42
C GLU A 752 26.00 12.48 3.32
N ALA A 753 26.06 13.00 4.55
CA ALA A 753 24.96 12.96 5.51
C ALA A 753 24.56 14.38 5.92
N PRO A 754 23.25 14.69 6.02
CA PRO A 754 22.77 16.05 6.26
C PRO A 754 23.13 16.53 7.68
N VAL A 755 23.34 17.84 7.83
CA VAL A 755 23.70 18.48 9.10
C VAL A 755 22.48 19.18 9.68
N LEU A 756 22.08 18.81 10.89
CA LEU A 756 21.12 19.55 11.68
C LEU A 756 21.86 20.66 12.44
N ASN A 757 21.45 21.91 12.23
CA ASN A 757 21.94 23.08 12.91
C ASN A 757 20.84 23.70 13.78
N ILE A 758 21.07 23.83 15.09
CA ILE A 758 20.08 24.31 16.05
C ILE A 758 20.56 25.63 16.64
N GLN A 759 19.82 26.71 16.40
CA GLN A 759 20.05 28.02 17.00
C GLN A 759 19.02 28.27 18.09
N PHE A 760 19.44 28.77 19.24
CA PHE A 760 18.52 29.17 20.33
C PHE A 760 19.16 30.19 21.27
N ARG A 761 18.34 30.86 22.08
CA ARG A 761 18.78 31.76 23.15
C ARG A 761 18.45 31.19 24.51
N TYR A 762 19.44 31.25 25.40
CA TYR A 762 19.37 30.79 26.78
C TYR A 762 20.02 31.83 27.70
N GLY A 763 19.29 32.30 28.71
CA GLY A 763 19.78 33.32 29.66
C GLY A 763 20.27 34.62 29.01
N GLY A 764 19.74 34.98 27.82
CA GLY A 764 20.21 36.11 27.01
C GLY A 764 21.42 35.83 26.11
N THR A 765 22.11 34.69 26.28
CA THR A 765 23.19 34.25 25.40
C THR A 765 22.67 33.48 24.19
N PHE A 766 23.33 33.62 23.05
CA PHE A 766 23.03 32.87 21.82
C PHE A 766 23.84 31.57 21.79
N GLN A 767 23.19 30.47 21.44
CA GLN A 767 23.76 29.13 21.33
C GLN A 767 23.52 28.61 19.91
N ASN A 768 24.53 27.97 19.32
CA ASN A 768 24.44 27.29 18.03
C ASN A 768 25.07 25.90 18.14
N VAL A 769 24.33 24.86 17.77
CA VAL A 769 24.76 23.46 17.87
C VAL A 769 24.56 22.75 16.53
N SER A 770 25.65 22.26 15.94
CA SER A 770 25.63 21.56 14.66
C SER A 770 25.97 20.07 14.83
N VAL A 771 25.10 19.18 14.37
CA VAL A 771 25.27 17.71 14.44
C VAL A 771 24.91 17.05 13.11
N LYS A 772 25.66 16.02 12.71
CA LYS A 772 25.30 15.20 11.54
C LYS A 772 24.14 14.27 11.88
N LEU A 773 23.09 14.25 11.04
CA LEU A 773 22.00 13.28 11.16
C LEU A 773 22.37 11.96 10.49
N PRO A 774 22.13 10.81 11.13
CA PRO A 774 22.47 9.48 10.61
C PRO A 774 21.46 9.00 9.56
N ILE A 775 21.31 9.78 8.50
CA ILE A 775 20.58 9.41 7.28
C ILE A 775 21.66 8.95 6.29
N THR A 776 21.89 7.64 6.26
CA THR A 776 22.91 6.97 5.44
C THR A 776 22.28 6.02 4.44
N LEU A 777 22.95 5.76 3.32
CA LEU A 777 22.40 4.95 2.22
C LEU A 777 21.93 3.54 2.65
N ASN A 778 22.60 2.94 3.64
CA ASN A 778 22.21 1.63 4.20
C ASN A 778 20.84 1.64 4.91
N LYS A 779 20.25 2.79 5.23
CA LYS A 779 18.91 2.85 5.84
C LYS A 779 17.77 2.52 4.86
N PHE A 780 18.03 2.56 3.55
CA PHE A 780 17.05 2.22 2.50
C PHE A 780 17.20 0.77 2.00
N PHE A 781 17.90 -0.07 2.76
CA PHE A 781 18.03 -1.51 2.50
C PHE A 781 16.70 -2.21 2.77
N GLN A 782 16.21 -2.97 1.79
CA GLN A 782 15.21 -4.01 2.02
C GLN A 782 15.94 -5.35 2.16
N PRO A 783 15.90 -6.03 3.32
CA PRO A 783 16.49 -7.35 3.49
C PRO A 783 15.86 -8.33 2.49
N THR A 784 16.65 -9.23 1.93
CA THR A 784 16.17 -10.23 0.95
C THR A 784 16.83 -11.58 1.22
N GLU A 785 16.02 -12.56 1.58
CA GLU A 785 16.43 -13.95 1.72
C GLU A 785 16.59 -14.60 0.34
N MET A 786 17.58 -15.48 0.21
CA MET A 786 17.82 -16.27 -1.02
C MET A 786 18.63 -17.53 -0.70
N ALA A 787 18.42 -18.59 -1.47
CA ALA A 787 19.14 -19.85 -1.30
C ALA A 787 20.62 -19.71 -1.72
N SER A 788 21.46 -20.63 -1.23
CA SER A 788 22.91 -20.61 -1.51
C SER A 788 23.26 -20.71 -3.01
N GLN A 789 22.48 -21.47 -3.77
CA GLN A 789 22.63 -21.58 -5.23
C GLN A 789 22.37 -20.24 -5.93
N ASP A 790 21.27 -19.57 -5.60
CA ASP A 790 20.90 -18.26 -6.16
C ASP A 790 21.91 -17.17 -5.76
N PHE A 791 22.34 -17.18 -4.49
CA PHE A 791 23.36 -16.26 -3.99
C PHE A 791 24.63 -16.39 -4.81
N PHE A 792 25.20 -17.60 -4.95
CA PHE A 792 26.44 -17.78 -5.70
C PHE A 792 26.28 -17.59 -7.21
N GLN A 793 25.09 -17.84 -7.78
CA GLN A 793 24.81 -17.51 -9.17
C GLN A 793 24.84 -16.00 -9.40
N ARG A 794 24.16 -15.21 -8.56
CA ARG A 794 24.18 -13.73 -8.63
C ARG A 794 25.56 -13.16 -8.27
N TRP A 795 26.25 -13.74 -7.28
CA TRP A 795 27.62 -13.39 -6.91
C TRP A 795 28.57 -13.53 -8.11
N LYS A 796 28.48 -14.64 -8.85
CA LYS A 796 29.28 -14.86 -10.09
C LYS A 796 28.90 -13.90 -11.22
N GLN A 797 27.62 -13.53 -11.34
CA GLN A 797 27.17 -12.53 -12.33
C GLN A 797 27.71 -11.12 -12.03
N LEU A 798 27.79 -10.74 -10.75
CA LEU A 798 28.34 -9.47 -10.28
C LEU A 798 29.88 -9.55 -10.06
N SER A 799 30.61 -10.17 -10.98
CA SER A 799 32.07 -10.37 -10.87
C SER A 799 32.93 -9.34 -11.63
N ASN A 800 32.32 -8.28 -12.17
CA ASN A 800 33.07 -7.22 -12.85
C ASN A 800 33.87 -6.36 -11.85
N PRO A 801 35.08 -5.89 -12.19
CA PRO A 801 35.91 -5.07 -11.29
C PRO A 801 35.26 -3.77 -10.79
N GLN A 802 34.29 -3.21 -11.53
CA GLN A 802 33.52 -2.02 -11.16
C GLN A 802 32.30 -2.32 -10.26
N GLN A 803 32.01 -3.59 -9.97
CA GLN A 803 30.85 -4.01 -9.18
C GLN A 803 31.24 -4.63 -7.84
N GLU A 804 32.48 -5.12 -7.72
CA GLU A 804 33.06 -5.70 -6.53
C GLU A 804 34.00 -4.71 -5.79
N VAL A 805 33.75 -4.50 -4.50
CA VAL A 805 34.66 -3.80 -3.59
C VAL A 805 35.08 -4.74 -2.48
N GLN A 806 36.38 -4.85 -2.24
CA GLN A 806 36.96 -5.68 -1.19
C GLN A 806 37.88 -4.85 -0.30
N ASN A 807 37.66 -4.92 1.01
CA ASN A 807 38.46 -4.23 2.02
C ASN A 807 38.91 -5.21 3.11
N ILE A 808 40.16 -5.08 3.56
CA ILE A 808 40.74 -5.89 4.64
C ILE A 808 41.19 -4.93 5.73
N PHE A 809 40.61 -5.05 6.92
CA PHE A 809 40.84 -4.11 8.01
C PHE A 809 40.93 -4.84 9.36
N LYS A 810 41.59 -4.21 10.32
CA LYS A 810 41.76 -4.73 11.68
C LYS A 810 40.51 -4.42 12.51
N ALA A 811 40.01 -5.41 13.27
CA ALA A 811 38.85 -5.22 14.12
C ALA A 811 39.11 -4.17 15.21
N LYS A 812 38.18 -3.22 15.38
CA LYS A 812 38.18 -2.23 16.48
C LYS A 812 37.59 -2.81 17.77
N HIS A 813 36.72 -3.81 17.64
CA HIS A 813 36.03 -4.46 18.75
C HIS A 813 36.35 -5.97 18.81
N PRO A 814 36.13 -6.64 19.96
CA PRO A 814 36.26 -8.09 20.05
C PRO A 814 35.43 -8.81 18.98
N MET A 815 36.02 -9.81 18.32
CA MET A 815 35.39 -10.57 17.24
C MET A 815 34.39 -11.61 17.78
N ASP A 816 33.31 -11.12 18.37
CA ASP A 816 32.19 -11.92 18.86
C ASP A 816 31.20 -12.20 17.72
N PRO A 817 30.81 -13.48 17.46
CA PRO A 817 29.91 -13.82 16.37
C PRO A 817 28.48 -13.27 16.57
N GLU A 818 27.94 -13.24 17.79
CA GLU A 818 26.58 -12.76 18.04
C GLU A 818 26.49 -11.25 17.85
N ILE A 819 27.47 -10.51 18.36
CA ILE A 819 27.59 -9.06 18.13
C ILE A 819 27.78 -8.77 16.64
N THR A 820 28.49 -9.64 15.92
CA THR A 820 28.70 -9.51 14.47
C THR A 820 27.41 -9.72 13.68
N LYS A 821 26.65 -10.79 13.98
CA LYS A 821 25.31 -11.02 13.42
C LYS A 821 24.38 -9.82 13.68
N ALA A 822 24.32 -9.35 14.92
CA ALA A 822 23.48 -8.21 15.31
C ALA A 822 23.83 -6.91 14.57
N LYS A 823 25.12 -6.64 14.31
CA LYS A 823 25.57 -5.49 13.50
C LYS A 823 25.15 -5.61 12.04
N ILE A 824 25.27 -6.79 11.43
CA ILE A 824 24.87 -7.04 10.03
C ILE A 824 23.35 -6.88 9.86
N ILE A 825 22.55 -7.45 10.77
CA ILE A 825 21.09 -7.31 10.76
C ILE A 825 20.69 -5.84 10.99
N GLY A 826 21.30 -5.18 11.98
CA GLY A 826 21.05 -3.75 12.27
C GLY A 826 21.47 -2.79 11.16
N PHE A 827 22.41 -3.19 10.28
CA PHE A 827 22.82 -2.44 9.09
C PHE A 827 21.74 -2.43 8.00
N GLY A 828 20.80 -3.38 8.01
CA GLY A 828 19.64 -3.45 7.10
C GLY A 828 19.63 -4.68 6.17
N SER A 829 20.73 -5.44 6.10
CA SER A 829 20.84 -6.65 5.28
C SER A 829 20.22 -7.88 5.94
N ALA A 830 19.59 -8.76 5.15
CA ALA A 830 19.28 -10.11 5.61
C ALA A 830 20.59 -10.87 5.83
N LEU A 831 20.80 -11.42 7.01
CA LEU A 831 21.88 -12.38 7.26
C LEU A 831 21.43 -13.73 6.67
N LEU A 832 22.24 -14.30 5.78
CA LEU A 832 21.98 -15.60 5.17
C LEU A 832 22.84 -16.65 5.86
N GLU A 833 22.22 -17.47 6.70
CA GLU A 833 22.89 -18.59 7.37
C GLU A 833 23.07 -19.77 6.39
N GLU A 834 24.10 -20.59 6.60
CA GLU A 834 24.44 -21.77 5.77
C GLU A 834 24.70 -21.52 4.26
N VAL A 835 24.80 -20.25 3.82
CA VAL A 835 25.10 -19.94 2.41
C VAL A 835 26.57 -20.13 2.05
N ASP A 836 27.50 -19.80 2.95
CA ASP A 836 28.95 -19.98 2.71
C ASP A 836 29.39 -21.41 3.09
N PRO A 837 30.20 -22.11 2.27
CA PRO A 837 30.84 -23.37 2.66
C PRO A 837 31.68 -23.29 3.94
N ASN A 838 32.12 -22.10 4.35
CA ASN A 838 32.76 -21.85 5.65
C ASN A 838 31.76 -21.24 6.66
N PRO A 839 31.33 -21.96 7.72
CA PRO A 839 30.36 -21.46 8.69
C PRO A 839 30.88 -20.31 9.57
N ALA A 840 32.19 -20.01 9.53
CA ALA A 840 32.74 -18.83 10.19
C ALA A 840 32.50 -17.53 9.39
N ASN A 841 32.16 -17.61 8.10
CA ASN A 841 31.89 -16.44 7.26
C ASN A 841 30.44 -15.98 7.41
N PHE A 842 30.22 -14.67 7.44
CA PHE A 842 28.88 -14.08 7.44
C PHE A 842 28.52 -13.60 6.04
N VAL A 843 27.38 -14.08 5.52
CA VAL A 843 26.85 -13.68 4.23
C VAL A 843 25.58 -12.87 4.44
N GLY A 844 25.33 -11.89 3.59
CA GLY A 844 24.06 -11.17 3.62
C GLY A 844 23.63 -10.63 2.26
N ALA A 845 22.34 -10.34 2.14
CA ALA A 845 21.76 -9.83 0.91
C ALA A 845 20.58 -8.87 1.14
N GLY A 846 20.30 -8.07 0.12
CA GLY A 846 19.14 -7.20 0.06
C GLY A 846 19.16 -6.26 -1.14
N ILE A 847 18.17 -5.38 -1.18
CA ILE A 847 17.95 -4.46 -2.30
C ILE A 847 17.80 -3.04 -1.74
N ILE A 848 18.70 -2.15 -2.13
CA ILE A 848 18.56 -0.72 -1.85
C ILE A 848 17.56 -0.13 -2.83
N HIS A 849 16.54 0.51 -2.29
CA HIS A 849 15.49 1.16 -3.05
C HIS A 849 15.76 2.67 -3.11
N THR A 850 16.04 3.19 -4.30
CA THR A 850 15.97 4.62 -4.60
C THR A 850 14.75 4.88 -5.49
N ARG A 851 14.35 6.14 -5.66
CA ARG A 851 13.27 6.51 -6.59
C ARG A 851 13.63 6.18 -8.05
N THR A 852 14.92 6.25 -8.40
CA THR A 852 15.42 6.03 -9.76
C THR A 852 15.77 4.58 -10.07
N ALA A 853 16.14 3.76 -9.08
CA ALA A 853 16.64 2.41 -9.29
C ALA A 853 16.47 1.48 -8.08
N GLN A 854 16.44 0.18 -8.36
CA GLN A 854 16.61 -0.88 -7.36
C GLN A 854 18.01 -1.47 -7.51
N ILE A 855 18.83 -1.41 -6.46
CA ILE A 855 20.23 -1.83 -6.49
C ILE A 855 20.38 -3.09 -5.63
N GLY A 856 20.58 -4.24 -6.28
CA GLY A 856 20.86 -5.50 -5.59
C GLY A 856 22.23 -5.45 -4.93
N CYS A 857 22.30 -5.83 -3.65
CA CYS A 857 23.50 -5.79 -2.84
C CYS A 857 23.75 -7.15 -2.17
N LEU A 858 24.94 -7.71 -2.38
CA LEU A 858 25.41 -8.94 -1.76
C LEU A 858 26.67 -8.64 -0.93
N LEU A 859 26.74 -9.13 0.29
CA LEU A 859 27.88 -8.96 1.19
C LEU A 859 28.42 -10.31 1.67
N ARG A 860 29.74 -10.38 1.85
CA ARG A 860 30.46 -11.51 2.42
C ARG A 860 31.55 -10.98 3.35
N LEU A 861 31.46 -11.29 4.63
CA LEU A 861 32.40 -10.88 5.68
C LEU A 861 33.12 -12.12 6.21
N GLU A 862 34.42 -12.20 5.95
CA GLU A 862 35.28 -13.32 6.36
C GLU A 862 36.13 -12.90 7.57
N PRO A 863 35.87 -13.42 8.79
CA PRO A 863 36.67 -13.14 9.96
C PRO A 863 37.95 -14.00 10.01
N ASN A 864 39.10 -13.38 10.22
CA ASN A 864 40.35 -14.07 10.55
C ASN A 864 40.68 -13.88 12.04
N LEU A 865 40.26 -14.85 12.85
CA LEU A 865 40.45 -14.86 14.30
C LEU A 865 41.93 -14.85 14.72
N GLN A 866 42.82 -15.47 13.94
CA GLN A 866 44.26 -15.52 14.25
C GLN A 866 44.94 -14.16 14.07
N ALA A 867 44.51 -13.39 13.07
CA ALA A 867 45.08 -12.07 12.77
C ALA A 867 44.30 -10.89 13.35
N GLN A 868 43.11 -11.13 13.93
CA GLN A 868 42.16 -10.10 14.38
C GLN A 868 41.78 -9.11 13.25
N MET A 869 41.56 -9.66 12.05
CA MET A 869 41.20 -8.89 10.85
C MET A 869 39.90 -9.41 10.24
N TYR A 870 39.13 -8.51 9.64
CA TYR A 870 38.00 -8.84 8.78
C TYR A 870 38.35 -8.58 7.33
N ARG A 871 37.88 -9.47 6.43
CA ARG A 871 37.85 -9.24 4.99
C ARG A 871 36.39 -9.09 4.56
N LEU A 872 36.01 -7.86 4.25
CA LEU A 872 34.67 -7.52 3.75
C LEU A 872 34.71 -7.46 2.22
N THR A 873 33.81 -8.19 1.58
CA THR A 873 33.57 -8.12 0.13
C THR A 873 32.12 -7.75 -0.11
N LEU A 874 31.88 -6.70 -0.89
CA LEU A 874 30.56 -6.21 -1.29
C LEU A 874 30.47 -6.23 -2.81
N ARG A 875 29.40 -6.83 -3.33
CA ARG A 875 29.07 -6.85 -4.75
C ARG A 875 27.70 -6.23 -4.96
N THR A 876 27.63 -5.16 -5.73
CA THR A 876 26.37 -4.48 -6.03
C THR A 876 26.29 -4.13 -7.52
N SER A 877 25.10 -3.79 -8.00
CA SER A 877 24.91 -3.38 -9.40
C SER A 877 25.63 -2.07 -9.78
N LYS A 878 26.06 -1.24 -8.82
CA LYS A 878 26.61 0.11 -9.04
C LYS A 878 27.83 0.41 -8.15
N GLU A 879 28.95 0.82 -8.75
CA GLU A 879 30.25 1.00 -8.08
C GLU A 879 30.22 1.89 -6.82
N THR A 880 29.61 3.08 -6.95
CA THR A 880 29.47 4.08 -5.87
C THR A 880 28.80 3.53 -4.62
N VAL A 881 27.83 2.63 -4.80
CA VAL A 881 27.08 1.98 -3.73
C VAL A 881 27.95 0.91 -3.06
N SER A 882 28.66 0.08 -3.83
CA SER A 882 29.62 -0.90 -3.29
C SER A 882 30.68 -0.23 -2.42
N GLN A 883 31.26 0.89 -2.88
CA GLN A 883 32.26 1.66 -2.13
C GLN A 883 31.67 2.22 -0.84
N ARG A 884 30.54 2.95 -0.92
CA ARG A 884 29.97 3.63 0.25
C ARG A 884 29.46 2.68 1.34
N LEU A 885 28.87 1.54 0.96
CA LEU A 885 28.49 0.51 1.91
C LEU A 885 29.69 -0.15 2.59
N CYS A 886 30.81 -0.31 1.87
CA CYS A 886 32.03 -0.90 2.40
C CYS A 886 32.66 -0.02 3.47
N GLU A 887 32.75 1.29 3.22
CA GLU A 887 33.17 2.29 4.22
C GLU A 887 32.31 2.21 5.48
N LEU A 888 30.99 2.43 5.34
CA LEU A 888 30.05 2.48 6.46
C LEU A 888 30.03 1.21 7.31
N LEU A 889 30.17 0.04 6.67
CA LEU A 889 30.17 -1.25 7.38
C LEU A 889 31.53 -1.52 8.02
N SER A 890 32.65 -1.21 7.34
CA SER A 890 34.00 -1.39 7.91
C SER A 890 34.27 -0.52 9.14
N GLU A 891 33.62 0.65 9.25
CA GLU A 891 33.77 1.50 10.42
C GLU A 891 33.18 0.90 11.71
N GLN A 892 32.23 -0.05 11.60
CA GLN A 892 31.49 -0.64 12.71
C GLN A 892 32.20 -1.82 13.40
N PHE A 893 33.23 -2.39 12.78
CA PHE A 893 33.86 -3.65 13.19
C PHE A 893 35.25 -3.45 13.80
#